data_AF-A0A814N317-F1
#
_entry.id   AF-A0A814N317-F1
#
_cell.length_a   1.000
_cell.length_b   1.000
_cell.length_c   1.000
_cell.angle_alpha   90.00
_cell.angle_beta   90.00
_cell.angle_gamma   90.00
#
_symmetry.space_group_name_H-M   'P 1'
#
loop_
_entity.id
_entity.type
_entity.pdbx_description
1 polymer ?
#
loop_
_entity_poly.entity_id
_entity_poly.type
_entity_poly.pdbx_seq_one_letter_code
_entity_poly.pdbx_strand_id
1 'polypeptide(L)'
;MVRYLLNVLLLLLLGITKKTAVATDLPGLDFLASGFDAIKMISNNENVESTDRSRFRVFNLITDRDGYPFTLNVHNIKSKFQTPSVVQVTRINMRSTVSVQSVSYTYQEFFHSYFRSYSFDIGITAGPVNAALSYHSTLSEVYQKITKDQAAVGMSTDWWGLFSITLAPVFILTYDPIFNLTISKLAANPLSETDQFFYNQLITSFGTHYISSVVVGGTVDMFTSVTSKFQQEYSKFAVSEQIGFKFSFEEAQMSASKRYDKVIDVSSETFRQNSQLEVKFLPAIIDTSAPKNISLDIWMNQTAKTPTVINRTMSSITNLLYDKDIRIRRYLQLTIDYYLKNGQVPSYEQLRNAGRKRRRRSLIGDSDMELIPGIDVIGCGYDIFSLDSKSCLFDLSTNDNETWIDVFNDRMEYQVPDGYFVRGTKDLLSMSDTAFFDTYKQFITESSFFTRRDSSGFLGFGASTNKQDTRTKYSRFYTHKYRMAWTKRQAIWFTLAVASFPTPKLNAITRLTIDHLPSTFDSNSTDNVQKWKFFFDSYGTHFVVRADIGGMFWGEDYFESCLIKKMTETWVRREIIKRYWFFSTRKIEETYDRNVSEEYQQNSLSIFKIIGGATDIIPLKTIEDWMPTIKDDPKPVTYTLQPIYTLLPLHTEKRTAMEEATFYFRSSMDNSANLYIQRLQSETSPPELPQMNCTEKKKKRSVK
;
A
#
# COMPACT_ATOMS: atom_id res chain seq x y z
N MET A 1 34.91 70.27 7.96
CA MET A 1 34.90 69.17 8.96
C MET A 1 33.49 68.84 9.45
N VAL A 2 32.76 69.72 10.15
CA VAL A 2 31.43 69.42 10.75
C VAL A 2 30.42 68.76 9.79
N ARG A 3 30.20 69.30 8.57
CA ARG A 3 29.32 68.68 7.55
C ARG A 3 29.71 67.24 7.17
N TYR A 4 31.00 66.89 7.25
CA TYR A 4 31.48 65.55 6.93
C TYR A 4 31.15 64.56 8.06
N LEU A 5 31.36 64.98 9.32
CA LEU A 5 30.92 64.23 10.50
C LEU A 5 29.40 64.03 10.51
N LEU A 6 28.62 65.06 10.13
CA LEU A 6 27.16 64.97 10.06
C LEU A 6 26.71 63.93 9.01
N ASN A 7 27.33 63.91 7.83
CA ASN A 7 27.01 62.94 6.79
C ASN A 7 27.42 61.50 7.16
N VAL A 8 28.58 61.32 7.83
CA VAL A 8 29.01 59.99 8.33
C VAL A 8 28.08 59.50 9.45
N LEU A 9 27.67 60.38 10.37
CA LEU A 9 26.70 60.03 11.41
C LEU A 9 25.32 59.69 10.81
N LEU A 10 24.88 60.42 9.78
CA LEU A 10 23.64 60.13 9.07
C LEU A 10 23.71 58.78 8.31
N LEU A 11 24.86 58.43 7.72
CA LEU A 11 25.07 57.12 7.10
C LEU A 11 25.10 55.97 8.12
N LEU A 12 25.60 56.20 9.33
CA LEU A 12 25.56 55.23 10.43
C LEU A 12 24.14 55.08 11.02
N LEU A 13 23.37 56.16 11.13
CA LEU A 13 21.97 56.13 11.59
C LEU A 13 21.00 55.61 10.53
N LEU A 14 21.29 55.83 9.24
CA LEU A 14 20.66 55.15 8.11
C LEU A 14 21.30 53.77 7.84
N GLY A 15 22.16 53.30 8.74
CA GLY A 15 22.62 51.92 8.88
C GLY A 15 21.52 50.98 9.35
N ILE A 16 20.31 51.12 8.77
CA ILE A 16 19.26 50.11 8.78
C ILE A 16 19.84 48.92 8.03
N THR A 17 20.51 48.04 8.78
CA THR A 17 20.83 46.71 8.31
C THR A 17 19.52 46.06 7.91
N LYS A 18 19.27 45.97 6.61
CA LYS A 18 18.20 45.13 6.08
C LYS A 18 18.49 43.75 6.63
N LYS A 19 17.74 43.33 7.64
CA LYS A 19 17.65 41.92 8.03
C LYS A 19 17.12 41.21 6.79
N THR A 20 18.05 40.75 5.95
CA THR A 20 17.78 39.70 4.98
C THR A 20 17.19 38.56 5.79
N ALA A 21 15.88 38.38 5.68
CA ALA A 21 15.19 37.33 6.40
C ALA A 21 15.90 36.03 6.04
N VAL A 22 16.59 35.44 7.02
CA VAL A 22 17.29 34.17 6.83
C VAL A 22 16.24 33.20 6.35
N ALA A 23 16.44 32.63 5.15
CA ALA A 23 15.48 31.72 4.58
C ALA A 23 15.27 30.58 5.57
N THR A 24 14.04 30.43 6.08
CA THR A 24 13.72 29.37 7.01
C THR A 24 13.84 28.04 6.28
N ASP A 25 14.46 27.05 6.92
CA ASP A 25 14.50 25.69 6.41
C ASP A 25 13.07 25.20 6.11
N LEU A 26 12.93 24.40 5.04
CA LEU A 26 11.65 23.86 4.63
C LEU A 26 11.12 22.91 5.73
N PRO A 27 9.94 23.15 6.35
CA PRO A 27 9.42 22.32 7.43
C PRO A 27 9.25 20.87 6.95
N GLY A 28 9.83 19.90 7.67
CA GLY A 28 9.87 18.49 7.25
C GLY A 28 11.19 18.04 6.62
N LEU A 29 12.11 18.96 6.26
CA LEU A 29 13.43 18.61 5.74
C LEU A 29 14.31 17.90 6.79
N ASP A 30 14.11 18.21 8.07
CA ASP A 30 14.70 17.55 9.23
C ASP A 30 14.28 16.09 9.35
N PHE A 31 13.02 15.76 9.04
CA PHE A 31 12.53 14.39 8.98
C PHE A 31 13.17 13.61 7.82
N LEU A 32 13.31 14.22 6.64
CA LEU A 32 13.98 13.57 5.50
C LEU A 32 15.49 13.39 5.70
N ALA A 33 16.16 14.30 6.41
CA ALA A 33 17.60 14.20 6.69
C ALA A 33 17.95 13.05 7.66
N SER A 34 16.98 12.61 8.46
CA SER A 34 17.18 11.69 9.57
C SER A 34 16.60 10.30 9.33
N GLY A 35 17.12 9.32 10.08
CA GLY A 35 16.55 7.99 10.13
C GLY A 35 15.32 7.89 11.05
N PHE A 36 14.62 6.76 10.99
CA PHE A 36 13.35 6.53 11.66
C PHE A 36 13.31 5.21 12.43
N ASP A 37 12.89 5.25 13.68
CA ASP A 37 12.68 4.08 14.54
C ASP A 37 11.21 3.67 14.52
N ALA A 38 10.90 2.64 13.74
CA ALA A 38 9.52 2.15 13.57
C ALA A 38 8.99 1.29 14.76
N ILE A 39 9.68 1.26 15.91
CA ILE A 39 9.11 0.80 17.18
C ILE A 39 8.80 1.99 18.06
N LYS A 40 9.79 2.87 18.24
CA LYS A 40 9.68 4.10 19.02
C LYS A 40 9.03 5.21 18.21
N MET A 41 7.97 4.88 17.47
CA MET A 41 7.33 5.79 16.53
C MET A 41 6.97 7.09 17.25
N ILE A 42 7.66 8.16 16.84
CA ILE A 42 7.93 9.32 17.68
C ILE A 42 6.63 9.87 18.23
N SER A 43 6.56 9.97 19.55
CA SER A 43 5.39 10.54 20.22
C SER A 43 5.23 11.99 19.78
N ASN A 44 4.08 12.32 19.20
CA ASN A 44 3.62 13.70 19.05
C ASN A 44 3.20 14.26 20.43
N ASN A 45 4.09 14.17 21.42
CA ASN A 45 3.82 14.63 22.78
C ASN A 45 4.00 16.14 22.80
N GLU A 46 2.89 16.87 22.71
CA GLU A 46 2.81 18.28 22.29
C GLU A 46 3.65 19.23 23.18
N ASN A 47 3.95 18.82 24.41
CA ASN A 47 4.72 19.58 25.40
C ASN A 47 6.25 19.32 25.37
N VAL A 48 6.78 18.49 24.46
CA VAL A 48 8.24 18.28 24.31
C VAL A 48 8.77 19.10 23.15
N GLU A 49 9.41 20.23 23.47
CA GLU A 49 10.09 21.09 22.50
C GLU A 49 11.31 20.40 21.89
N SER A 50 11.28 20.31 20.55
CA SER A 50 12.37 20.14 19.56
C SER A 50 13.45 19.05 19.70
N THR A 51 13.78 18.57 20.89
CA THR A 51 15.10 17.98 21.19
C THR A 51 15.21 16.46 20.99
N ASP A 52 14.12 15.70 21.07
CA ASP A 52 14.08 14.23 20.86
C ASP A 52 13.43 13.85 19.51
N ARG A 53 13.37 14.81 18.56
CA ARG A 53 12.46 14.76 17.40
C ARG A 53 12.93 14.00 16.17
N SER A 54 14.18 13.56 16.11
CA SER A 54 14.62 12.61 15.08
C SER A 54 15.81 11.79 15.55
N ARG A 55 16.04 10.64 14.90
CA ARG A 55 17.30 9.90 15.04
C ARG A 55 18.44 10.69 14.39
N PHE A 56 19.68 10.28 14.57
CA PHE A 56 20.82 10.98 13.95
C PHE A 56 20.64 11.10 12.42
N ARG A 57 21.18 12.16 11.84
CA ARG A 57 21.11 12.43 10.41
C ARG A 57 21.72 11.27 9.64
N VAL A 58 20.97 10.78 8.65
CA VAL A 58 21.39 9.75 7.70
C VAL A 58 21.95 10.41 6.44
N PHE A 59 21.36 11.53 6.03
CA PHE A 59 21.76 12.29 4.85
C PHE A 59 22.23 13.69 5.21
N ASN A 60 23.27 14.15 4.51
CA ASN A 60 23.71 15.52 4.57
C ASN A 60 22.84 16.40 3.65
N LEU A 61 21.61 16.70 4.08
CA LEU A 61 20.70 17.62 3.37
C LEU A 61 20.98 19.11 3.68
N ILE A 62 22.24 19.46 4.00
CA ILE A 62 22.63 20.88 4.08
C ILE A 62 22.35 21.52 2.72
N THR A 63 21.73 22.70 2.74
CA THR A 63 21.52 23.48 1.53
C THR A 63 22.87 23.97 1.00
N ASP A 64 23.36 23.31 -0.05
CA ASP A 64 24.37 23.89 -0.92
C ASP A 64 23.89 25.27 -1.41
N ARG A 65 24.83 26.13 -1.79
CA ARG A 65 24.53 27.52 -2.21
C ARG A 65 23.57 27.59 -3.41
N ASP A 66 23.47 26.50 -4.15
CA ASP A 66 22.70 26.32 -5.38
C ASP A 66 21.30 25.72 -5.15
N GLY A 67 20.85 25.64 -3.88
CA GLY A 67 19.47 25.27 -3.54
C GLY A 67 18.41 26.24 -4.09
N TYR A 68 17.21 25.73 -4.36
CA TYR A 68 16.14 26.49 -5.01
C TYR A 68 15.16 27.13 -4.01
N PRO A 69 14.68 28.36 -4.24
CA PRO A 69 13.78 29.05 -3.31
C PRO A 69 12.31 28.64 -3.52
N PHE A 70 11.77 27.82 -2.62
CA PHE A 70 10.35 27.46 -2.62
C PHE A 70 9.51 28.55 -1.94
N THR A 71 8.48 29.06 -2.65
CA THR A 71 7.48 29.98 -2.06
C THR A 71 6.15 29.27 -1.87
N LEU A 72 5.64 29.26 -0.64
CA LEU A 72 4.31 28.78 -0.28
C LEU A 72 3.36 29.98 -0.20
N ASN A 73 2.24 29.93 -0.95
CA ASN A 73 1.19 30.94 -0.92
C ASN A 73 -0.12 30.25 -0.47
N VAL A 74 -0.56 30.48 0.76
CA VAL A 74 -1.74 29.81 1.36
C VAL A 74 -2.51 30.83 2.19
N HIS A 75 -3.82 31.00 1.94
CA HIS A 75 -4.68 31.92 2.71
C HIS A 75 -4.06 33.32 2.96
N ASN A 76 -3.53 33.93 1.90
CA ASN A 76 -2.78 35.20 1.88
C ASN A 76 -1.42 35.22 2.63
N ILE A 77 -1.06 34.17 3.36
CA ILE A 77 0.27 33.98 3.93
C ILE A 77 1.24 33.61 2.80
N LYS A 78 2.38 34.30 2.75
CA LYS A 78 3.46 34.08 1.76
C LYS A 78 4.77 33.74 2.47
N SER A 79 5.02 32.46 2.63
CA SER A 79 6.25 31.94 3.25
C SER A 79 7.29 31.60 2.20
N LYS A 80 8.57 31.85 2.48
CA LYS A 80 9.69 31.50 1.61
C LYS A 80 10.67 30.59 2.34
N PHE A 81 10.99 29.48 1.69
CA PHE A 81 11.83 28.42 2.20
C PHE A 81 12.97 28.14 1.21
N GLN A 82 14.06 27.55 1.70
CA GLN A 82 15.16 27.07 0.86
C GLN A 82 15.08 25.55 0.73
N THR A 83 15.24 25.03 -0.49
CA THR A 83 15.13 23.60 -0.80
C THR A 83 16.47 23.07 -1.36
N PRO A 84 17.06 21.99 -0.81
CA PRO A 84 18.24 21.37 -1.39
C PRO A 84 17.98 20.80 -2.79
N SER A 85 19.01 20.73 -3.63
CA SER A 85 18.93 20.22 -5.01
C SER A 85 18.55 18.74 -5.13
N VAL A 86 18.77 17.94 -4.06
CA VAL A 86 18.43 16.50 -3.99
C VAL A 86 17.02 16.22 -3.46
N VAL A 87 16.16 17.25 -3.43
CA VAL A 87 14.84 17.21 -2.80
C VAL A 87 13.78 17.82 -3.72
N GLN A 88 12.74 17.04 -4.04
CA GLN A 88 11.57 17.48 -4.81
C GLN A 88 10.48 18.00 -3.86
N VAL A 89 9.81 19.09 -4.22
CA VAL A 89 8.73 19.70 -3.42
C VAL A 89 7.51 19.94 -4.28
N THR A 90 6.43 19.22 -3.99
CA THR A 90 5.18 19.28 -4.76
C THR A 90 4.09 19.96 -3.94
N ARG A 91 3.47 21.01 -4.47
CA ARG A 91 2.29 21.62 -3.80
C ARG A 91 1.08 20.73 -4.02
N ILE A 92 0.34 20.45 -2.94
CA ILE A 92 -0.90 19.66 -3.02
C ILE A 92 -2.12 20.46 -2.56
N ASN A 93 -1.99 21.30 -1.51
CA ASN A 93 -3.05 22.12 -0.91
C ASN A 93 -4.41 21.40 -0.80
N MET A 94 -4.39 20.12 -0.42
CA MET A 94 -5.56 19.24 -0.37
C MET A 94 -6.02 19.08 1.07
N ARG A 95 -7.31 19.32 1.32
CA ARG A 95 -7.98 19.03 2.60
C ARG A 95 -8.99 17.90 2.39
N SER A 96 -9.08 16.98 3.35
CA SER A 96 -10.03 15.86 3.31
C SER A 96 -10.50 15.50 4.72
N THR A 97 -11.79 15.22 4.85
CA THR A 97 -12.48 14.89 6.10
C THR A 97 -12.93 13.43 6.07
N VAL A 98 -12.53 12.64 7.05
CA VAL A 98 -12.90 11.22 7.22
C VAL A 98 -13.69 11.06 8.52
N SER A 99 -15.02 11.06 8.42
CA SER A 99 -15.92 11.14 9.58
C SER A 99 -15.99 9.89 10.44
N VAL A 100 -15.64 8.71 9.90
CA VAL A 100 -15.26 7.50 10.67
C VAL A 100 -14.23 6.72 9.85
N GLN A 101 -12.94 6.84 10.19
CA GLN A 101 -11.87 6.05 9.55
C GLN A 101 -11.93 4.58 10.00
N SER A 102 -12.30 4.35 11.26
CA SER A 102 -12.50 3.01 11.83
C SER A 102 -13.22 3.07 13.17
N VAL A 103 -13.98 2.03 13.49
CA VAL A 103 -14.36 1.70 14.89
C VAL A 103 -13.68 0.40 15.27
N SER A 104 -13.02 0.39 16.42
CA SER A 104 -12.20 -0.74 16.88
C SER A 104 -12.60 -1.19 18.27
N TYR A 105 -12.81 -2.50 18.40
CA TYR A 105 -13.22 -3.22 19.60
C TYR A 105 -12.03 -3.96 20.23
N THR A 106 -10.94 -4.11 19.47
CA THR A 106 -9.63 -4.56 19.96
C THR A 106 -8.57 -3.52 19.61
N TYR A 107 -7.53 -3.41 20.44
CA TYR A 107 -6.44 -2.49 20.15
C TYR A 107 -5.67 -2.88 18.87
N GLN A 108 -5.70 -4.15 18.45
CA GLN A 108 -5.09 -4.58 17.19
C GLN A 108 -5.85 -4.04 15.96
N GLU A 109 -7.20 -3.99 16.00
CA GLU A 109 -8.01 -3.31 14.97
C GLU A 109 -7.70 -1.81 14.92
N PHE A 110 -7.56 -1.16 16.09
CA PHE A 110 -7.26 0.27 16.17
C PHE A 110 -5.87 0.56 15.61
N PHE A 111 -4.85 -0.16 16.08
CA PHE A 111 -3.47 -0.03 15.64
C PHE A 111 -3.35 -0.24 14.13
N HIS A 112 -4.00 -1.25 13.56
CA HIS A 112 -4.02 -1.48 12.12
C HIS A 112 -4.72 -0.37 11.33
N SER A 113 -5.75 0.27 11.89
CA SER A 113 -6.46 1.38 11.25
C SER A 113 -5.70 2.72 11.35
N TYR A 114 -5.10 2.99 12.51
CA TYR A 114 -4.23 4.15 12.77
C TYR A 114 -2.97 4.11 11.90
N PHE A 115 -2.40 2.91 11.68
CA PHE A 115 -1.18 2.76 10.88
C PHE A 115 -1.38 2.97 9.36
N ARG A 116 -2.62 3.14 8.88
CA ARG A 116 -2.89 3.43 7.46
C ARG A 116 -2.36 4.79 6.99
N SER A 117 -2.07 5.72 7.91
CA SER A 117 -1.44 7.02 7.61
C SER A 117 0.10 6.96 7.51
N TYR A 118 0.69 5.76 7.58
CA TYR A 118 2.14 5.54 7.46
C TYR A 118 2.43 4.54 6.33
N SER A 119 3.15 4.99 5.29
CA SER A 119 3.55 4.10 4.20
C SER A 119 4.93 3.48 4.49
N PHE A 120 5.03 2.16 4.33
CA PHE A 120 6.27 1.39 4.53
C PHE A 120 6.50 0.46 3.33
N ASP A 121 7.60 0.66 2.59
CA ASP A 121 7.87 -0.11 1.37
C ASP A 121 7.94 -1.62 1.62
N ILE A 122 8.56 -2.02 2.75
CA ILE A 122 8.79 -3.41 3.14
C ILE A 122 8.81 -3.55 4.66
N GLY A 123 8.15 -4.61 5.17
CA GLY A 123 8.71 -5.39 6.28
C GLY A 123 8.03 -5.29 7.64
N ILE A 124 7.20 -4.28 7.89
CA ILE A 124 6.42 -4.19 9.14
C ILE A 124 5.17 -5.06 9.04
N THR A 125 5.35 -6.37 9.29
CA THR A 125 4.27 -7.13 9.92
C THR A 125 4.03 -6.53 11.30
N ALA A 126 2.81 -6.09 11.61
CA ALA A 126 2.46 -5.57 12.94
C ALA A 126 2.90 -6.57 14.02
N GLY A 127 3.96 -6.20 14.75
CA GLY A 127 4.59 -7.04 15.76
C GLY A 127 3.78 -7.06 17.07
N PRO A 128 4.38 -7.44 18.20
CA PRO A 128 3.78 -7.26 19.52
C PRO A 128 3.74 -5.78 19.90
N VAL A 129 2.77 -5.06 19.32
CA VAL A 129 1.84 -4.10 19.94
C VAL A 129 2.40 -3.34 21.14
N ASN A 130 2.62 -4.05 22.25
CA ASN A 130 3.19 -3.60 23.51
C ASN A 130 4.41 -2.67 23.38
N ALA A 131 5.28 -2.89 22.40
CA ALA A 131 6.52 -2.13 22.25
C ALA A 131 6.29 -0.66 21.82
N ALA A 132 5.19 -0.35 21.12
CA ALA A 132 4.83 1.03 20.74
C ALA A 132 4.09 1.77 21.86
N LEU A 133 3.34 1.04 22.70
CA LEU A 133 2.52 1.61 23.79
C LEU A 133 3.32 2.41 24.81
N SER A 134 4.56 1.99 25.11
CA SER A 134 5.40 2.66 26.10
C SER A 134 5.99 3.99 25.63
N TYR A 135 5.82 4.36 24.35
CA TYR A 135 6.37 5.59 23.79
C TYR A 135 5.30 6.61 23.39
N HIS A 136 4.16 6.18 22.81
CA HIS A 136 3.17 7.10 22.25
C HIS A 136 1.94 7.26 23.15
N SER A 137 1.68 8.48 23.65
CA SER A 137 0.56 8.82 24.55
C SER A 137 -0.81 8.38 24.01
N THR A 138 -1.23 8.87 22.84
CA THR A 138 -2.52 8.51 22.22
C THR A 138 -2.71 7.00 22.05
N LEU A 139 -1.65 6.27 21.68
CA LEU A 139 -1.70 4.81 21.57
C LEU A 139 -1.89 4.14 22.93
N SER A 140 -1.20 4.63 23.97
CA SER A 140 -1.35 4.15 25.35
C SER A 140 -2.74 4.45 25.93
N GLU A 141 -3.27 5.66 25.67
CA GLU A 141 -4.60 6.13 26.08
C GLU A 141 -5.72 5.29 25.44
N VAL A 142 -5.65 5.09 24.12
CA VAL A 142 -6.59 4.21 23.40
C VAL A 142 -6.43 2.75 23.82
N TYR A 143 -5.21 2.29 24.13
CA TYR A 143 -5.01 0.96 24.70
C TYR A 143 -5.66 0.82 26.09
N GLN A 144 -5.59 1.81 26.99
CA GLN A 144 -6.32 1.76 28.27
C GLN A 144 -7.83 1.65 28.01
N LYS A 145 -8.36 2.57 27.18
CA LYS A 145 -9.79 2.63 26.82
C LYS A 145 -10.29 1.28 26.29
N ILE A 146 -9.57 0.65 25.35
CA ILE A 146 -10.01 -0.63 24.78
C ILE A 146 -9.78 -1.81 25.73
N THR A 147 -8.65 -1.88 26.44
CA THR A 147 -8.26 -3.12 27.17
C THR A 147 -8.65 -3.15 28.64
N LYS A 148 -8.79 -2.00 29.31
CA LYS A 148 -9.27 -1.90 30.70
C LYS A 148 -10.74 -1.52 30.75
N ASP A 149 -11.11 -0.46 30.05
CA ASP A 149 -12.47 0.10 30.12
C ASP A 149 -13.44 -0.63 29.18
N GLN A 150 -12.92 -1.57 28.36
CA GLN A 150 -13.65 -2.35 27.35
C GLN A 150 -14.42 -1.47 26.36
N ALA A 151 -13.90 -0.27 26.09
CA ALA A 151 -14.52 0.71 25.20
C ALA A 151 -14.19 0.44 23.73
N ALA A 152 -15.18 0.62 22.85
CA ALA A 152 -14.94 0.71 21.41
C ALA A 152 -14.43 2.11 21.09
N VAL A 153 -13.37 2.23 20.30
CA VAL A 153 -12.80 3.52 19.92
C VAL A 153 -13.00 3.75 18.42
N GLY A 154 -13.76 4.80 18.12
CA GLY A 154 -13.82 5.41 16.81
C GLY A 154 -12.65 6.37 16.60
N MET A 155 -12.05 6.33 15.42
CA MET A 155 -11.11 7.35 14.93
C MET A 155 -11.72 8.05 13.72
N SER A 156 -11.58 9.37 13.70
CA SER A 156 -12.03 10.25 12.62
C SER A 156 -11.04 11.41 12.48
N THR A 157 -10.78 11.87 11.25
CA THR A 157 -9.68 12.83 10.99
C THR A 157 -10.09 13.83 9.91
N ASP A 158 -9.88 15.12 10.19
CA ASP A 158 -9.79 16.17 9.16
C ASP A 158 -8.32 16.51 8.97
N TRP A 159 -7.81 16.48 7.74
CA TRP A 159 -6.42 16.79 7.47
C TRP A 159 -6.26 17.70 6.27
N TRP A 160 -5.26 18.57 6.32
CA TRP A 160 -4.95 19.54 5.28
C TRP A 160 -3.46 19.53 4.98
N GLY A 161 -3.08 18.88 3.88
CA GLY A 161 -1.71 18.88 3.36
C GLY A 161 -1.47 20.10 2.48
N LEU A 162 -0.43 20.87 2.75
CA LEU A 162 -0.06 22.05 1.96
C LEU A 162 0.87 21.67 0.81
N PHE A 163 1.89 20.87 1.11
CA PHE A 163 2.89 20.38 0.16
C PHE A 163 3.45 19.03 0.63
N SER A 164 4.00 18.25 -0.31
CA SER A 164 4.84 17.10 -0.03
C SER A 164 6.30 17.39 -0.36
N ILE A 165 7.20 16.59 0.22
CA ILE A 165 8.65 16.66 0.01
C ILE A 165 9.17 15.23 -0.20
N THR A 166 9.94 14.97 -1.25
CA THR A 166 10.46 13.63 -1.58
C THR A 166 11.98 13.66 -1.83
N LEU A 167 12.68 12.63 -1.38
CA LEU A 167 14.12 12.42 -1.61
C LEU A 167 14.42 11.83 -2.99
N ALA A 168 15.53 12.24 -3.59
CA ALA A 168 16.12 11.56 -4.74
C ALA A 168 16.65 10.15 -4.39
N PRO A 169 16.89 9.25 -5.38
CA PRO A 169 17.34 7.89 -5.12
C PRO A 169 18.63 7.76 -4.30
N VAL A 170 18.66 6.78 -3.40
CA VAL A 170 19.67 6.64 -2.31
C VAL A 170 21.12 6.48 -2.75
N PHE A 171 21.38 6.24 -4.03
CA PHE A 171 22.71 6.08 -4.61
C PHE A 171 23.31 7.40 -5.16
N ILE A 172 22.55 8.50 -5.12
CA ILE A 172 23.06 9.86 -5.38
C ILE A 172 22.95 10.81 -4.16
N LEU A 173 22.41 10.34 -3.04
CA LEU A 173 22.35 11.11 -1.80
C LEU A 173 23.69 11.07 -1.05
N THR A 174 24.19 12.23 -0.62
CA THR A 174 25.37 12.30 0.25
C THR A 174 25.00 11.91 1.68
N TYR A 175 25.64 10.88 2.19
CA TYR A 175 25.44 10.42 3.57
C TYR A 175 26.05 11.38 4.59
N ASP A 176 25.41 11.50 5.75
CA ASP A 176 25.99 12.20 6.89
C ASP A 176 27.35 11.55 7.27
N PRO A 177 28.39 12.34 7.61
CA PRO A 177 29.71 11.79 7.95
C PRO A 177 29.70 10.78 9.10
N ILE A 178 28.81 10.94 10.09
CA ILE A 178 28.66 10.04 11.24
C ILE A 178 27.93 8.76 10.80
N PHE A 179 26.89 8.87 9.96
CA PHE A 179 26.24 7.70 9.36
C PHE A 179 27.23 6.89 8.49
N ASN A 180 27.97 7.57 7.61
CA ASN A 180 28.97 6.96 6.73
C ASN A 180 30.08 6.25 7.54
N LEU A 181 30.60 6.90 8.59
CA LEU A 181 31.56 6.28 9.52
C LEU A 181 30.97 5.07 10.25
N THR A 182 29.69 5.10 10.65
CA THR A 182 29.04 3.98 11.34
C THR A 182 28.87 2.77 10.41
N ILE A 183 28.39 2.98 9.18
CA ILE A 183 28.23 1.88 8.20
C ILE A 183 29.58 1.30 7.77
N SER A 184 30.67 2.08 7.85
CA SER A 184 32.04 1.61 7.61
C SER A 184 32.57 0.63 8.67
N LYS A 185 31.88 0.43 9.80
CA LYS A 185 32.26 -0.51 10.87
C LYS A 185 31.50 -1.84 10.83
N LEU A 186 30.54 -2.00 9.92
CA LEU A 186 29.70 -3.20 9.85
C LEU A 186 30.47 -4.38 9.24
N ALA A 187 30.80 -5.38 10.08
CA ALA A 187 31.47 -6.60 9.63
C ALA A 187 30.56 -7.45 8.73
N ALA A 188 31.04 -7.86 7.55
CA ALA A 188 30.27 -8.67 6.61
C ALA A 188 29.99 -10.12 7.08
N ASN A 189 30.80 -10.63 8.01
CA ASN A 189 30.49 -11.85 8.75
C ASN A 189 30.73 -11.52 10.23
N PRO A 190 29.71 -11.03 10.96
CA PRO A 190 29.84 -10.84 12.40
C PRO A 190 30.05 -12.20 13.06
N LEU A 191 31.00 -12.28 14.00
CA LEU A 191 31.36 -13.50 14.72
C LEU A 191 31.27 -13.33 16.25
N SER A 192 31.10 -12.10 16.72
CA SER A 192 31.15 -11.71 18.12
C SER A 192 30.05 -10.71 18.49
N GLU A 193 29.81 -10.53 19.79
CA GLU A 193 28.97 -9.44 20.31
C GLU A 193 29.54 -8.05 19.97
N THR A 194 30.85 -7.93 19.77
CA THR A 194 31.50 -6.68 19.31
C THR A 194 31.11 -6.32 17.88
N ASP A 195 30.95 -7.31 17.00
CA ASP A 195 30.46 -7.07 15.64
C ASP A 195 28.96 -6.71 15.67
N GLN A 196 28.17 -7.45 16.46
CA GLN A 196 26.75 -7.19 16.68
C GLN A 196 26.51 -5.79 17.24
N PHE A 197 27.39 -5.32 18.13
CA PHE A 197 27.31 -3.98 18.72
C PHE A 197 27.25 -2.90 17.65
N PHE A 198 28.01 -2.97 16.55
CA PHE A 198 27.93 -1.95 15.48
C PHE A 198 26.59 -1.98 14.72
N TYR A 199 26.00 -3.16 14.47
CA TYR A 199 24.65 -3.27 13.90
C TYR A 199 23.58 -2.73 14.86
N ASN A 200 23.73 -3.02 16.16
CA ASN A 200 22.85 -2.51 17.20
C ASN A 200 22.95 -0.98 17.33
N GLN A 201 24.17 -0.44 17.33
CA GLN A 201 24.41 1.01 17.36
C GLN A 201 23.82 1.71 16.15
N LEU A 202 23.90 1.12 14.94
CA LEU A 202 23.24 1.69 13.76
C LEU A 202 21.72 1.84 14.00
N ILE A 203 21.07 0.80 14.53
CA ILE A 203 19.62 0.82 14.79
C ILE A 203 19.25 1.72 15.98
N THR A 204 20.04 1.75 17.05
CA THR A 204 19.75 2.62 18.21
C THR A 204 20.12 4.08 17.98
N SER A 205 20.96 4.39 16.98
CA SER A 205 21.38 5.75 16.65
C SER A 205 20.57 6.35 15.49
N PHE A 206 20.37 5.58 14.41
CA PHE A 206 19.71 6.02 13.17
C PHE A 206 18.32 5.41 12.98
N GLY A 207 17.99 4.29 13.62
CA GLY A 207 16.69 3.62 13.49
C GLY A 207 16.69 2.45 12.49
N THR A 208 15.49 2.01 12.10
CA THR A 208 15.27 0.86 11.21
C THR A 208 14.99 1.25 9.77
N HIS A 209 14.54 2.48 9.56
CA HIS A 209 14.15 3.04 8.26
C HIS A 209 14.81 4.41 8.07
N TYR A 210 14.67 4.98 6.87
CA TYR A 210 14.77 6.42 6.64
C TYR A 210 13.46 6.90 6.03
N ILE A 211 13.19 8.21 6.11
CA ILE A 211 11.97 8.80 5.56
C ILE A 211 12.28 9.23 4.12
N SER A 212 11.59 8.64 3.15
CA SER A 212 11.79 8.87 1.72
C SER A 212 10.89 9.98 1.18
N SER A 213 9.70 10.16 1.79
CA SER A 213 8.80 11.28 1.48
C SER A 213 8.00 11.70 2.73
N VAL A 214 7.58 12.97 2.77
CA VAL A 214 6.69 13.52 3.81
C VAL A 214 5.58 14.37 3.18
N VAL A 215 4.40 14.36 3.81
CA VAL A 215 3.36 15.38 3.57
C VAL A 215 3.37 16.35 4.73
N VAL A 216 3.32 17.64 4.43
CA VAL A 216 3.48 18.73 5.39
C VAL A 216 2.25 19.64 5.38
N GLY A 217 1.68 19.89 6.56
CA GLY A 217 0.41 20.56 6.75
C GLY A 217 -0.10 20.42 8.18
N GLY A 218 -1.33 19.96 8.35
CA GLY A 218 -1.93 19.68 9.66
C GLY A 218 -2.98 18.57 9.67
N THR A 219 -3.28 18.02 10.87
CA THR A 219 -4.43 17.15 11.16
C THR A 219 -5.25 17.68 12.35
N VAL A 220 -6.52 17.30 12.39
CA VAL A 220 -7.41 17.34 13.55
C VAL A 220 -7.92 15.92 13.74
N ASP A 221 -7.34 15.21 14.71
CA ASP A 221 -7.64 13.80 14.98
C ASP A 221 -8.61 13.67 16.15
N MET A 222 -9.75 13.01 15.92
CA MET A 222 -10.81 12.80 16.89
C MET A 222 -10.92 11.32 17.28
N PHE A 223 -10.79 11.06 18.58
CA PHE A 223 -10.93 9.74 19.17
C PHE A 223 -12.21 9.69 20.02
N THR A 224 -13.24 9.01 19.52
CA THR A 224 -14.53 8.84 20.23
C THR A 224 -14.57 7.47 20.87
N SER A 225 -14.37 7.40 22.18
CA SER A 225 -14.47 6.15 22.96
C SER A 225 -15.87 5.95 23.53
N VAL A 226 -16.43 4.75 23.34
CA VAL A 226 -17.83 4.38 23.67
C VAL A 226 -17.83 3.23 24.67
N THR A 227 -18.56 3.33 25.78
CA THR A 227 -18.51 2.37 26.90
C THR A 227 -18.90 0.94 26.48
N SER A 228 -18.43 -0.05 27.24
CA SER A 228 -18.81 -1.47 27.09
C SER A 228 -20.32 -1.68 27.22
N LYS A 229 -21.00 -0.93 28.11
CA LYS A 229 -22.46 -0.95 28.25
C LYS A 229 -23.17 -0.66 26.92
N PHE A 230 -22.82 0.45 26.26
CA PHE A 230 -23.47 0.84 25.00
C PHE A 230 -23.18 -0.18 23.88
N GLN A 231 -21.98 -0.77 23.84
CA GLN A 231 -21.66 -1.83 22.87
C GLN A 231 -22.43 -3.14 23.09
N GLN A 232 -22.91 -3.40 24.31
CA GLN A 232 -23.74 -4.57 24.63
C GLN A 232 -25.22 -4.32 24.31
N GLU A 233 -25.67 -3.06 24.40
CA GLU A 233 -27.04 -2.65 24.09
C GLU A 233 -27.28 -2.40 22.59
N TYR A 234 -26.26 -2.00 21.82
CA TYR A 234 -26.38 -1.57 20.43
C TYR A 234 -25.50 -2.35 19.43
N SER A 235 -25.94 -2.46 18.18
CA SER A 235 -25.19 -3.17 17.13
C SER A 235 -23.92 -2.44 16.73
N LYS A 236 -22.91 -3.17 16.22
CA LYS A 236 -21.65 -2.56 15.73
C LYS A 236 -21.87 -1.46 14.67
N PHE A 237 -22.92 -1.58 13.86
CA PHE A 237 -23.32 -0.56 12.89
C PHE A 237 -23.82 0.70 13.60
N ALA A 238 -24.74 0.58 14.55
CA ALA A 238 -25.28 1.72 15.31
C ALA A 238 -24.21 2.44 16.14
N VAL A 239 -23.24 1.70 16.71
CA VAL A 239 -22.05 2.29 17.37
C VAL A 239 -21.26 3.16 16.37
N SER A 240 -21.01 2.66 15.16
CA SER A 240 -20.27 3.39 14.12
C SER A 240 -21.04 4.60 13.58
N GLU A 241 -22.35 4.47 13.41
CA GLU A 241 -23.22 5.54 12.93
C GLU A 241 -23.27 6.71 13.93
N GLN A 242 -23.45 6.42 15.23
CA GLN A 242 -23.46 7.43 16.28
C GLN A 242 -22.10 8.12 16.47
N ILE A 243 -20.98 7.40 16.28
CA ILE A 243 -19.62 7.99 16.21
C ILE A 243 -19.52 8.96 15.02
N GLY A 244 -20.02 8.59 13.84
CA GLY A 244 -20.02 9.47 12.66
C GLY A 244 -20.87 10.73 12.82
N PHE A 245 -22.04 10.63 13.48
CA PHE A 245 -22.82 11.81 13.87
C PHE A 245 -22.09 12.69 14.88
N LYS A 246 -21.41 12.09 15.88
CA LYS A 246 -20.62 12.81 16.86
C LYS A 246 -19.47 13.58 16.20
N PHE A 247 -18.73 12.97 15.27
CA PHE A 247 -17.74 13.69 14.47
C PHE A 247 -18.35 14.87 13.70
N SER A 248 -19.43 14.60 12.94
CA SER A 248 -20.08 15.60 12.07
C SER A 248 -20.63 16.80 12.85
N PHE A 249 -21.04 16.57 14.09
CA PHE A 249 -21.46 17.59 15.05
C PHE A 249 -20.29 18.51 15.48
N GLU A 250 -19.14 17.93 15.81
CA GLU A 250 -17.94 18.68 16.23
C GLU A 250 -17.31 19.44 15.07
N GLU A 251 -17.24 18.85 13.87
CA GLU A 251 -16.81 19.57 12.66
C GLU A 251 -17.73 20.77 12.39
N ALA A 252 -19.05 20.60 12.51
CA ALA A 252 -20.02 21.70 12.37
C ALA A 252 -19.85 22.78 13.45
N GLN A 253 -19.53 22.40 14.69
CA GLN A 253 -19.27 23.30 15.81
C GLN A 253 -17.97 24.12 15.60
N MET A 254 -16.87 23.47 15.23
CA MET A 254 -15.58 24.13 14.97
C MET A 254 -15.60 25.01 13.70
N SER A 255 -16.39 24.65 12.69
CA SER A 255 -16.57 25.44 11.45
C SER A 255 -17.63 26.55 11.56
N ALA A 256 -18.19 26.79 12.76
CA ALA A 256 -19.26 27.76 13.01
C ALA A 256 -20.50 27.58 12.09
N SER A 257 -20.76 26.34 11.67
CA SER A 257 -21.73 26.03 10.63
C SER A 257 -23.16 26.04 11.16
N LYS A 258 -24.05 26.82 10.51
CA LYS A 258 -25.50 26.89 10.81
C LYS A 258 -26.28 25.59 10.54
N ARG A 259 -25.60 24.44 10.39
CA ARG A 259 -26.20 23.10 10.29
C ARG A 259 -26.22 22.34 11.62
N TYR A 260 -25.48 22.85 12.62
CA TYR A 260 -25.31 22.28 13.98
C TYR A 260 -26.60 21.69 14.59
N ASP A 261 -27.68 22.47 14.63
CA ASP A 261 -28.95 22.09 15.28
C ASP A 261 -29.50 20.74 14.78
N LYS A 262 -29.33 20.44 13.48
CA LYS A 262 -29.86 19.22 12.84
C LYS A 262 -29.09 17.95 13.17
N VAL A 263 -27.91 18.04 13.80
CA VAL A 263 -27.09 16.86 14.16
C VAL A 263 -27.34 16.42 15.61
N ILE A 264 -27.75 17.36 16.49
CA ILE A 264 -28.11 17.07 17.89
C ILE A 264 -29.25 16.05 17.98
N ASP A 265 -30.27 16.20 17.14
CA ASP A 265 -31.49 15.37 17.16
C ASP A 265 -31.24 13.91 16.75
N VAL A 266 -30.11 13.61 16.09
CA VAL A 266 -29.77 12.27 15.58
C VAL A 266 -28.79 11.53 16.51
N SER A 267 -28.07 12.25 17.38
CA SER A 267 -27.24 11.64 18.42
C SER A 267 -28.10 11.30 19.64
N SER A 268 -28.27 10.01 19.91
CA SER A 268 -29.08 9.52 21.02
C SER A 268 -28.52 9.98 22.38
N GLU A 269 -29.41 10.35 23.31
CA GLU A 269 -29.00 10.74 24.66
C GLU A 269 -28.22 9.62 25.36
N THR A 270 -28.60 8.36 25.14
CA THR A 270 -27.86 7.18 25.62
C THR A 270 -26.41 7.17 25.12
N PHE A 271 -26.16 7.50 23.84
CA PHE A 271 -24.82 7.61 23.29
C PHE A 271 -24.06 8.80 23.90
N ARG A 272 -24.70 9.97 24.05
CA ARG A 272 -24.07 11.15 24.67
C ARG A 272 -23.60 10.88 26.10
N GLN A 273 -24.37 10.11 26.87
CA GLN A 273 -24.00 9.69 28.23
C GLN A 273 -22.97 8.55 28.29
N ASN A 274 -22.74 7.83 27.18
CA ASN A 274 -21.85 6.66 27.11
C ASN A 274 -20.68 6.84 26.13
N SER A 275 -20.38 8.07 25.73
CA SER A 275 -19.25 8.40 24.86
C SER A 275 -18.37 9.50 25.47
N GLN A 276 -17.08 9.44 25.14
CA GLN A 276 -16.11 10.48 25.44
C GLN A 276 -15.36 10.81 24.15
N LEU A 277 -15.25 12.11 23.86
CA LEU A 277 -14.48 12.64 22.73
C LEU A 277 -13.14 13.19 23.22
N GLU A 278 -12.11 12.94 22.43
CA GLU A 278 -10.77 13.48 22.59
C GLU A 278 -10.31 14.02 21.23
N VAL A 279 -9.97 15.31 21.14
CA VAL A 279 -9.56 15.98 19.91
C VAL A 279 -8.11 16.43 20.05
N LYS A 280 -7.26 16.11 19.07
CA LYS A 280 -5.85 16.52 19.02
C LYS A 280 -5.58 17.33 17.75
N PHE A 281 -4.81 18.40 17.89
CA PHE A 281 -4.53 19.34 16.79
C PHE A 281 -3.04 19.27 16.44
N LEU A 282 -2.75 19.07 15.16
CA LEU A 282 -1.41 19.04 14.61
C LEU A 282 -1.35 20.09 13.48
N PRO A 283 -0.48 21.11 13.50
CA PRO A 283 0.34 21.53 14.64
C PRO A 283 -0.52 21.89 15.87
N ALA A 284 0.06 21.70 17.05
CA ALA A 284 -0.58 22.06 18.31
C ALA A 284 -0.87 23.57 18.38
N ILE A 285 -2.01 23.92 18.97
CA ILE A 285 -2.51 25.29 19.04
C ILE A 285 -2.06 25.87 20.38
N ILE A 286 -1.05 26.76 20.32
CA ILE A 286 -0.26 27.21 21.48
C ILE A 286 -1.05 28.19 22.39
N ASP A 287 -2.29 28.53 22.04
CA ASP A 287 -3.15 29.40 22.85
C ASP A 287 -3.80 28.65 24.02
N THR A 288 -3.09 28.62 25.14
CA THR A 288 -3.55 28.04 26.41
C THR A 288 -4.70 28.80 27.07
N SER A 289 -5.15 29.92 26.49
CA SER A 289 -6.34 30.67 26.93
C SER A 289 -7.60 30.38 26.11
N ALA A 290 -7.48 29.63 25.01
CA ALA A 290 -8.61 29.35 24.13
C ALA A 290 -9.72 28.54 24.84
N PRO A 291 -11.01 28.90 24.62
CA PRO A 291 -12.13 28.11 25.14
C PRO A 291 -12.18 26.73 24.44
N LYS A 292 -12.94 25.79 25.02
CA LYS A 292 -13.13 24.41 24.49
C LYS A 292 -13.63 24.34 23.03
N ASN A 293 -14.10 25.45 22.47
CA ASN A 293 -14.54 25.58 21.09
C ASN A 293 -13.46 26.31 20.27
N ILE A 294 -12.33 25.66 20.01
CA ILE A 294 -11.34 26.17 19.05
C ILE A 294 -11.96 26.10 17.65
N SER A 295 -12.00 27.22 16.93
CA SER A 295 -12.53 27.20 15.56
C SER A 295 -11.52 26.64 14.56
N LEU A 296 -12.05 25.97 13.55
CA LEU A 296 -11.24 25.33 12.50
C LEU A 296 -10.42 26.37 11.73
N ASP A 297 -10.93 27.59 11.58
CA ASP A 297 -10.22 28.72 10.96
C ASP A 297 -8.96 29.13 11.74
N ILE A 298 -8.98 29.05 13.08
CA ILE A 298 -7.80 29.34 13.92
C ILE A 298 -6.73 28.27 13.68
N TRP A 299 -7.12 26.98 13.68
CA TRP A 299 -6.23 25.88 13.35
C TRP A 299 -5.67 26.00 11.94
N MET A 300 -6.49 26.29 10.92
CA MET A 300 -6.02 26.50 9.54
C MET A 300 -5.04 27.69 9.45
N ASN A 301 -5.33 28.81 10.11
CA ASN A 301 -4.45 29.96 10.18
C ASN A 301 -3.11 29.64 10.89
N GLN A 302 -3.09 28.69 11.83
CA GLN A 302 -1.86 28.20 12.45
C GLN A 302 -1.11 27.23 11.52
N THR A 303 -1.81 26.25 10.94
CA THR A 303 -1.28 25.28 9.95
C THR A 303 -0.61 25.98 8.77
N ALA A 304 -1.17 27.07 8.26
CA ALA A 304 -0.57 27.85 7.16
C ALA A 304 0.70 28.63 7.56
N LYS A 305 0.95 28.85 8.87
CA LYS A 305 2.15 29.52 9.39
C LYS A 305 3.24 28.54 9.81
N THR A 306 2.85 27.49 10.52
CA THR A 306 3.75 26.48 11.11
C THR A 306 3.33 25.06 10.69
N PRO A 307 3.33 24.74 9.38
CA PRO A 307 2.94 23.41 8.92
C PRO A 307 3.96 22.37 9.41
N THR A 308 3.46 21.16 9.68
CA THR A 308 4.24 20.06 10.27
C THR A 308 4.01 18.76 9.51
N VAL A 309 4.85 17.75 9.72
CA VAL A 309 4.77 16.47 8.99
C VAL A 309 3.59 15.62 9.48
N ILE A 310 2.61 15.41 8.59
CA ILE A 310 1.35 14.69 8.86
C ILE A 310 1.28 13.29 8.26
N ASN A 311 2.06 13.01 7.22
CA ASN A 311 2.19 11.67 6.61
C ASN A 311 3.66 11.44 6.24
N ARG A 312 4.12 10.19 6.25
CA ARG A 312 5.51 9.76 6.06
C ARG A 312 5.55 8.47 5.23
N THR A 313 6.36 8.46 4.18
CA THR A 313 6.76 7.24 3.45
C THR A 313 8.15 6.83 3.92
N MET A 314 8.33 5.54 4.22
CA MET A 314 9.49 5.03 4.94
C MET A 314 10.07 3.77 4.32
N SER A 315 11.37 3.82 4.08
CA SER A 315 12.13 2.80 3.37
C SER A 315 13.15 2.14 4.31
N SER A 316 13.38 0.83 4.20
CA SER A 316 14.35 0.13 5.08
C SER A 316 15.75 0.73 4.94
N ILE A 317 16.41 1.00 6.07
CA ILE A 317 17.76 1.59 6.10
C ILE A 317 18.82 0.66 5.45
N THR A 318 18.47 -0.60 5.18
CA THR A 318 19.30 -1.56 4.42
C THR A 318 19.34 -1.30 2.91
N ASN A 319 18.50 -0.40 2.40
CA ASN A 319 18.57 0.11 1.02
C ASN A 319 19.76 1.07 0.83
N LEU A 320 20.18 1.76 1.90
CA LEU A 320 21.34 2.67 1.89
C LEU A 320 22.68 1.93 1.83
N LEU A 321 22.68 0.62 2.07
CA LEU A 321 23.87 -0.22 2.03
C LEU A 321 24.01 -0.94 0.68
N TYR A 322 23.47 -0.37 -0.40
CA TYR A 322 23.45 -0.99 -1.73
C TYR A 322 24.86 -1.27 -2.28
N ASP A 323 25.85 -0.46 -1.91
CA ASP A 323 27.27 -0.60 -2.29
C ASP A 323 28.04 -1.57 -1.39
N LYS A 324 27.47 -1.97 -0.24
CA LYS A 324 28.11 -2.86 0.73
C LYS A 324 27.86 -4.32 0.39
N ASP A 325 28.70 -5.19 0.96
CA ASP A 325 28.55 -6.64 0.87
C ASP A 325 27.11 -7.07 1.21
N ILE A 326 26.51 -7.89 0.34
CA ILE A 326 25.12 -8.38 0.48
C ILE A 326 24.89 -9.10 1.82
N ARG A 327 25.94 -9.62 2.47
CA ARG A 327 25.89 -10.17 3.83
C ARG A 327 25.63 -9.09 4.88
N ILE A 328 26.24 -7.90 4.78
CA ILE A 328 25.96 -6.75 5.65
C ILE A 328 24.48 -6.37 5.53
N ARG A 329 24.00 -6.19 4.29
CA ARG A 329 22.58 -5.88 4.02
C ARG A 329 21.64 -6.93 4.63
N ARG A 330 21.94 -8.22 4.44
CA ARG A 330 21.16 -9.36 4.97
C ARG A 330 21.25 -9.49 6.50
N TYR A 331 22.35 -9.09 7.12
CA TYR A 331 22.51 -9.16 8.57
C TYR A 331 21.83 -7.99 9.27
N LEU A 332 21.97 -6.77 8.74
CA LEU A 332 21.20 -5.61 9.19
C LEU A 332 19.70 -5.85 8.97
N GLN A 333 19.33 -6.35 7.79
CA GLN A 333 18.23 -7.29 7.51
C GLN A 333 17.56 -7.89 8.76
N LEU A 334 18.20 -8.98 9.22
CA LEU A 334 17.80 -9.79 10.37
C LEU A 334 17.84 -9.04 11.70
N THR A 335 18.74 -8.05 11.86
CA THR A 335 18.86 -7.24 13.08
C THR A 335 17.63 -6.34 13.25
N ILE A 336 17.23 -5.66 12.18
CA ILE A 336 15.99 -4.86 12.10
C ILE A 336 14.77 -5.75 12.31
N ASP A 337 14.72 -6.90 11.63
CA ASP A 337 13.62 -7.86 11.79
C ASP A 337 13.48 -8.40 13.22
N TYR A 338 14.59 -8.61 13.93
CA TYR A 338 14.57 -8.98 15.34
C TYR A 338 14.14 -7.80 16.20
N TYR A 339 14.70 -6.60 15.98
CA TYR A 339 14.36 -5.40 16.73
C TYR A 339 12.85 -5.14 16.64
N LEU A 340 12.31 -4.97 15.43
CA LEU A 340 10.88 -4.74 15.16
C LEU A 340 9.96 -5.79 15.79
N LYS A 341 10.43 -7.04 15.90
CA LYS A 341 9.66 -8.12 16.53
C LYS A 341 9.69 -8.09 18.06
N ASN A 342 10.78 -7.66 18.69
CA ASN A 342 11.01 -7.87 20.14
C ASN A 342 11.10 -6.57 20.95
N GLY A 343 11.12 -5.38 20.33
CA GLY A 343 11.27 -4.10 21.02
C GLY A 343 12.68 -3.82 21.55
N GLN A 344 13.62 -4.74 21.32
CA GLN A 344 14.98 -4.75 21.88
C GLN A 344 15.98 -5.21 20.82
N VAL A 345 17.19 -4.64 20.85
CA VAL A 345 18.26 -5.05 19.93
C VAL A 345 18.81 -6.42 20.32
N PRO A 346 19.14 -7.29 19.34
CA PRO A 346 19.56 -8.66 19.62
C PRO A 346 21.00 -8.75 20.11
N SER A 347 21.30 -9.83 20.85
CA SER A 347 22.66 -10.36 20.93
C SER A 347 23.05 -11.13 19.67
N TYR A 348 24.35 -11.31 19.44
CA TYR A 348 24.88 -12.07 18.30
C TYR A 348 24.30 -13.48 18.24
N GLU A 349 24.17 -14.16 19.40
CA GLU A 349 23.57 -15.48 19.48
C GLU A 349 22.08 -15.49 19.06
N GLN A 350 21.32 -14.45 19.42
CA GLN A 350 19.90 -14.36 19.06
C GLN A 350 19.71 -14.26 17.53
N LEU A 351 20.56 -13.50 16.83
CA LEU A 351 20.53 -13.45 15.36
C LEU A 351 21.10 -14.70 14.69
N ARG A 352 22.16 -15.30 15.25
CA ARG A 352 22.67 -16.61 14.81
C ARG A 352 21.58 -17.68 14.79
N ASN A 353 20.65 -17.61 15.74
CA ASN A 353 19.49 -18.49 15.83
C ASN A 353 18.30 -18.05 14.95
N ALA A 354 18.10 -16.74 14.72
CA ALA A 354 17.01 -16.21 13.89
C ALA A 354 17.28 -16.34 12.37
N GLY A 355 18.52 -16.08 11.92
CA GLY A 355 18.90 -16.07 10.50
C GLY A 355 18.67 -17.40 9.77
N ARG A 356 18.62 -18.50 10.53
CA ARG A 356 18.28 -19.85 10.05
C ARG A 356 16.87 -19.99 9.47
N LYS A 357 15.99 -18.97 9.54
CA LYS A 357 14.54 -19.08 9.24
C LYS A 357 13.97 -18.31 8.03
N ARG A 358 14.63 -17.29 7.45
CA ARG A 358 13.94 -16.22 6.66
C ARG A 358 14.13 -16.17 5.11
N ARG A 359 14.65 -17.21 4.45
CA ARG A 359 15.23 -17.08 3.08
C ARG A 359 14.24 -17.04 1.87
N ARG A 360 13.13 -16.26 1.89
CA ARG A 360 12.07 -16.20 0.82
C ARG A 360 11.30 -14.80 0.72
N ARG A 361 11.25 -14.11 -0.47
CA ARG A 361 10.57 -12.78 -0.87
C ARG A 361 11.37 -11.45 -0.65
N SER A 362 11.06 -10.25 -1.20
CA SER A 362 10.51 -9.70 -2.50
C SER A 362 10.61 -8.12 -2.54
N LEU A 363 10.35 -7.41 -3.68
CA LEU A 363 10.54 -5.94 -3.98
C LEU A 363 9.52 -5.43 -5.08
N ILE A 364 9.29 -4.16 -5.56
CA ILE A 364 9.41 -2.69 -5.18
C ILE A 364 8.66 -1.77 -6.25
N GLY A 365 8.38 -0.46 -6.00
CA GLY A 365 7.79 0.59 -6.91
C GLY A 365 8.73 1.80 -7.25
N ASP A 366 8.39 3.09 -7.54
CA ASP A 366 7.14 3.91 -7.72
C ASP A 366 7.48 5.41 -8.17
N SER A 367 6.66 6.19 -8.93
CA SER A 367 6.84 7.69 -9.19
C SER A 367 5.83 8.51 -10.08
N ASP A 368 5.50 9.75 -9.63
CA ASP A 368 5.15 11.05 -10.33
C ASP A 368 3.87 11.28 -11.22
N MET A 369 3.69 12.54 -11.70
CA MET A 369 2.46 13.21 -12.23
C MET A 369 1.39 12.26 -12.77
N GLU A 370 0.29 12.10 -12.02
CA GLU A 370 -0.66 10.97 -12.09
C GLU A 370 -0.83 10.42 -13.51
N LEU A 371 0.09 9.51 -13.81
CA LEU A 371 0.24 8.92 -15.12
C LEU A 371 -1.01 8.06 -15.38
N ILE A 372 -1.42 7.96 -16.64
CA ILE A 372 -2.71 7.37 -16.98
C ILE A 372 -2.98 6.01 -16.25
N PRO A 373 -4.04 5.89 -15.42
CA PRO A 373 -4.16 4.81 -14.44
C PRO A 373 -3.90 3.40 -14.97
N GLY A 374 -3.11 2.60 -14.24
CA GLY A 374 -2.66 1.27 -14.65
C GLY A 374 -1.30 1.26 -15.37
N ILE A 375 -0.79 2.42 -15.79
CA ILE A 375 0.59 2.64 -16.26
C ILE A 375 1.66 2.17 -15.26
N ASP A 376 1.36 2.18 -13.96
CA ASP A 376 2.14 1.62 -12.86
C ASP A 376 2.39 0.10 -13.01
N VAL A 377 1.71 -0.54 -13.97
CA VAL A 377 1.96 -1.92 -14.36
C VAL A 377 2.36 -2.09 -15.84
N ILE A 378 2.10 -1.11 -16.72
CA ILE A 378 2.46 -1.22 -18.15
C ILE A 378 3.96 -0.99 -18.34
N GLY A 379 4.60 -1.89 -19.08
CA GLY A 379 6.06 -1.90 -19.21
C GLY A 379 6.77 -2.35 -17.93
N CYS A 380 6.03 -2.77 -16.91
CA CYS A 380 6.57 -3.26 -15.66
C CYS A 380 6.68 -4.80 -15.64
N GLY A 381 7.59 -5.28 -14.82
CA GLY A 381 7.97 -6.68 -14.79
C GLY A 381 6.89 -7.59 -14.19
N TYR A 382 6.94 -8.88 -14.54
CA TYR A 382 5.99 -9.89 -14.09
C TYR A 382 6.66 -11.28 -13.98
N ASP A 383 6.51 -11.96 -12.84
CA ASP A 383 6.93 -13.36 -12.68
C ASP A 383 5.74 -14.31 -12.91
N ILE A 384 5.68 -14.93 -14.10
CA ILE A 384 4.61 -15.89 -14.43
C ILE A 384 4.59 -17.15 -13.54
N PHE A 385 5.63 -17.44 -12.75
CA PHE A 385 5.69 -18.62 -11.87
C PHE A 385 5.24 -18.33 -10.44
N SER A 386 5.30 -17.07 -9.99
CA SER A 386 4.71 -16.63 -8.72
C SER A 386 3.38 -15.89 -8.89
N LEU A 387 3.13 -15.39 -10.10
CA LEU A 387 2.08 -14.45 -10.50
C LEU A 387 2.22 -13.04 -9.90
N ASP A 388 3.36 -12.68 -9.29
CA ASP A 388 3.58 -11.36 -8.69
C ASP A 388 4.08 -10.32 -9.73
N SER A 389 3.55 -9.09 -9.65
CA SER A 389 4.10 -7.90 -10.34
C SER A 389 5.48 -7.49 -9.78
N LYS A 390 6.25 -6.73 -10.58
CA LYS A 390 7.67 -6.39 -10.33
C LYS A 390 8.00 -4.96 -10.80
N SER A 391 9.20 -4.51 -10.45
CA SER A 391 9.73 -3.17 -10.77
C SER A 391 9.67 -2.86 -12.28
N CYS A 392 9.50 -1.59 -12.63
CA CYS A 392 9.31 -1.17 -14.02
C CYS A 392 10.62 -1.16 -14.83
N LEU A 393 10.55 -1.57 -16.10
CA LEU A 393 11.73 -1.72 -16.98
C LEU A 393 12.03 -0.46 -17.80
N PHE A 394 10.99 0.24 -18.21
CA PHE A 394 11.08 1.44 -19.04
C PHE A 394 11.16 2.71 -18.21
N ASP A 395 11.61 3.78 -18.86
CA ASP A 395 11.55 5.13 -18.34
C ASP A 395 10.12 5.66 -18.51
N LEU A 396 9.53 6.14 -17.42
CA LEU A 396 8.20 6.76 -17.41
C LEU A 396 8.28 8.29 -17.54
N SER A 397 9.49 8.86 -17.68
CA SER A 397 9.66 10.30 -17.91
C SER A 397 9.02 10.71 -19.24
N THR A 398 7.97 11.52 -19.17
CA THR A 398 7.40 12.26 -20.30
C THR A 398 8.39 13.33 -20.76
N ASN A 399 8.94 13.18 -21.96
CA ASN A 399 9.73 14.24 -22.60
C ASN A 399 8.84 15.14 -23.48
N ASP A 400 7.74 14.58 -24.00
CA ASP A 400 6.75 15.27 -24.81
C ASP A 400 5.41 15.45 -24.05
N ASN A 401 4.62 16.43 -24.48
CA ASN A 401 3.27 16.71 -23.96
C ASN A 401 2.20 15.75 -24.53
N GLU A 402 2.48 14.43 -24.63
CA GLU A 402 1.44 13.48 -25.03
C GLU A 402 0.45 13.27 -23.87
N THR A 403 -0.77 13.78 -24.08
CA THR A 403 -1.88 13.65 -23.15
C THR A 403 -3.02 12.84 -23.76
N TRP A 404 -3.77 12.14 -22.91
CA TRP A 404 -5.01 11.46 -23.28
C TRP A 404 -6.18 12.04 -22.49
N ILE A 405 -7.15 12.57 -23.21
CA ILE A 405 -8.43 13.03 -22.65
C ILE A 405 -9.37 11.83 -22.52
N ASP A 406 -9.99 11.69 -21.35
CA ASP A 406 -10.93 10.60 -21.08
C ASP A 406 -12.16 10.68 -22.00
N VAL A 407 -12.40 9.59 -22.73
CA VAL A 407 -13.47 9.44 -23.73
C VAL A 407 -14.88 9.58 -23.11
N PHE A 408 -15.02 9.42 -21.79
CA PHE A 408 -16.29 9.64 -21.07
C PHE A 408 -16.27 10.85 -20.13
N ASN A 409 -15.13 11.54 -19.97
CA ASN A 409 -14.98 12.73 -19.15
C ASN A 409 -14.04 13.72 -19.85
N ASP A 410 -14.62 14.62 -20.66
CA ASP A 410 -13.94 15.62 -21.49
C ASP A 410 -13.09 16.66 -20.72
N ARG A 411 -12.95 16.47 -19.40
CA ARG A 411 -12.22 17.33 -18.46
C ARG A 411 -11.09 16.62 -17.72
N MET A 412 -10.96 15.29 -17.86
CA MET A 412 -9.81 14.56 -17.32
C MET A 412 -8.82 14.30 -18.44
N GLU A 413 -7.59 14.77 -18.21
CA GLU A 413 -6.48 14.72 -19.15
C GLU A 413 -5.28 14.10 -18.40
N TYR A 414 -4.84 12.94 -18.85
CA TYR A 414 -3.77 12.18 -18.22
C TYR A 414 -2.49 12.22 -19.06
N GLN A 415 -1.32 12.21 -18.41
CA GLN A 415 -0.06 12.05 -19.12
C GLN A 415 0.16 10.60 -19.58
N VAL A 416 0.73 10.47 -20.78
CA VAL A 416 1.09 9.21 -21.43
C VAL A 416 2.60 9.24 -21.72
N PRO A 417 3.44 8.41 -21.06
CA PRO A 417 4.88 8.39 -21.30
C PRO A 417 5.27 8.07 -22.75
N ASP A 418 6.40 8.61 -23.22
CA ASP A 418 6.86 8.47 -24.60
C ASP A 418 6.87 7.00 -25.07
N GLY A 419 6.14 6.69 -26.15
CA GLY A 419 6.04 5.33 -26.68
C GLY A 419 5.10 4.41 -25.89
N TYR A 420 4.13 4.98 -25.16
CA TYR A 420 2.95 4.27 -24.68
C TYR A 420 1.73 4.74 -25.48
N PHE A 421 0.74 3.86 -25.66
CA PHE A 421 -0.46 4.16 -26.44
C PHE A 421 -1.73 3.86 -25.65
N VAL A 422 -2.68 4.79 -25.73
CA VAL A 422 -4.01 4.68 -25.10
C VAL A 422 -5.07 4.46 -26.17
N ARG A 423 -5.95 3.48 -25.93
CA ARG A 423 -7.13 3.23 -26.77
C ARG A 423 -8.37 3.14 -25.88
N GLY A 424 -9.09 4.26 -25.74
CA GLY A 424 -10.40 4.27 -25.09
C GLY A 424 -11.41 3.37 -25.80
N THR A 425 -12.23 2.66 -25.04
CA THR A 425 -13.30 1.79 -25.55
C THR A 425 -14.65 2.47 -25.36
N LYS A 426 -15.24 3.00 -26.45
CA LYS A 426 -16.54 3.71 -26.39
C LYS A 426 -17.70 2.85 -25.87
N ASP A 427 -17.64 1.53 -26.12
CA ASP A 427 -18.58 0.56 -25.57
C ASP A 427 -17.97 -0.08 -24.32
N LEU A 428 -18.65 0.05 -23.18
CA LEU A 428 -18.25 -0.59 -21.93
C LEU A 428 -18.56 -2.10 -22.01
N LEU A 429 -17.53 -2.89 -22.33
CA LEU A 429 -17.63 -4.32 -22.63
C LEU A 429 -17.89 -5.19 -21.38
N SER A 430 -19.13 -5.17 -20.89
CA SER A 430 -19.65 -6.01 -19.80
C SER A 430 -19.67 -7.50 -20.16
N MET A 431 -18.51 -8.16 -20.20
CA MET A 431 -18.41 -9.61 -20.29
C MET A 431 -18.84 -10.25 -18.95
N SER A 432 -19.96 -10.98 -18.95
CA SER A 432 -20.39 -11.83 -17.84
C SER A 432 -20.18 -13.29 -18.22
N ASP A 433 -19.32 -13.98 -17.51
CA ASP A 433 -18.98 -15.39 -17.76
C ASP A 433 -19.04 -16.21 -16.46
N THR A 434 -19.18 -17.53 -16.58
CA THR A 434 -18.99 -18.46 -15.46
C THR A 434 -18.38 -19.76 -15.98
N ALA A 435 -17.15 -20.03 -15.57
CA ALA A 435 -16.42 -21.25 -15.92
C ALA A 435 -16.41 -22.23 -14.74
N PHE A 436 -16.26 -23.53 -15.04
CA PHE A 436 -16.26 -24.61 -14.06
C PHE A 436 -14.97 -25.42 -14.17
N PHE A 437 -14.30 -25.61 -13.04
CA PHE A 437 -13.00 -26.24 -12.99
C PHE A 437 -13.01 -27.44 -12.04
N ASP A 438 -12.54 -28.57 -12.57
CA ASP A 438 -12.36 -29.82 -11.83
C ASP A 438 -10.96 -29.93 -11.20
N THR A 439 -9.99 -29.16 -11.69
CA THR A 439 -8.64 -29.12 -11.14
C THR A 439 -8.05 -27.72 -11.16
N TYR A 440 -7.10 -27.43 -10.27
CA TYR A 440 -6.35 -26.18 -10.28
C TYR A 440 -5.55 -25.99 -11.58
N LYS A 441 -5.06 -27.08 -12.21
CA LYS A 441 -4.39 -27.02 -13.51
C LYS A 441 -5.35 -26.57 -14.62
N GLN A 442 -6.58 -27.11 -14.64
CA GLN A 442 -7.61 -26.65 -15.57
C GLN A 442 -7.91 -25.17 -15.34
N PHE A 443 -8.16 -24.77 -14.09
CA PHE A 443 -8.38 -23.37 -13.73
C PHE A 443 -7.28 -22.45 -14.25
N ILE A 444 -6.00 -22.73 -13.96
CA ILE A 444 -4.88 -21.91 -14.46
C ILE A 444 -4.79 -21.91 -15.99
N THR A 445 -5.06 -23.05 -16.63
CA THR A 445 -5.04 -23.17 -18.10
C THR A 445 -6.15 -22.35 -18.74
N GLU A 446 -7.35 -22.31 -18.17
CA GLU A 446 -8.54 -21.69 -18.76
C GLU A 446 -8.75 -20.23 -18.30
N SER A 447 -8.39 -19.87 -17.06
CA SER A 447 -8.43 -18.48 -16.58
C SER A 447 -7.37 -17.58 -17.22
N SER A 448 -6.37 -18.17 -17.91
CA SER A 448 -5.40 -17.45 -18.74
C SER A 448 -5.85 -17.26 -20.19
N PHE A 449 -7.05 -17.71 -20.59
CA PHE A 449 -7.57 -17.42 -21.93
C PHE A 449 -8.01 -15.95 -22.04
N PHE A 450 -7.16 -15.13 -22.65
CA PHE A 450 -7.23 -14.92 -24.11
C PHE A 450 -5.88 -14.39 -24.64
N THR A 451 -5.42 -14.94 -25.77
CA THR A 451 -4.20 -14.59 -26.56
C THR A 451 -2.84 -15.21 -26.15
N ARG A 452 -2.57 -16.39 -26.74
CA ARG A 452 -1.27 -17.13 -26.86
C ARG A 452 -0.57 -17.52 -25.56
N ARG A 453 0.14 -18.66 -25.59
CA ARG A 453 0.79 -19.30 -24.42
C ARG A 453 1.95 -18.51 -23.81
N ASP A 454 2.42 -17.50 -24.53
CA ASP A 454 3.66 -16.78 -24.25
C ASP A 454 3.40 -15.29 -23.98
N SER A 455 2.12 -14.86 -23.95
CA SER A 455 1.78 -13.43 -24.03
C SER A 455 0.49 -12.94 -23.34
N SER A 456 -0.09 -13.60 -22.33
CA SER A 456 -1.21 -13.01 -21.57
C SER A 456 -1.32 -13.48 -20.11
N GLY A 457 -1.95 -12.64 -19.28
CA GLY A 457 -2.11 -12.84 -17.83
C GLY A 457 -3.39 -12.20 -17.28
N PHE A 458 -3.81 -12.61 -16.09
CA PHE A 458 -5.09 -12.21 -15.49
C PHE A 458 -4.97 -11.76 -14.03
N LEU A 459 -5.74 -10.74 -13.66
CA LEU A 459 -5.46 -9.90 -12.49
C LEU A 459 -6.11 -10.29 -11.17
N GLY A 460 -6.96 -11.31 -11.15
CA GLY A 460 -7.55 -11.80 -9.91
C GLY A 460 -6.54 -12.17 -8.82
N PHE A 461 -5.29 -12.44 -9.21
CA PHE A 461 -4.28 -13.05 -8.34
C PHE A 461 -3.02 -12.20 -8.16
N GLY A 462 -2.58 -11.46 -9.19
CA GLY A 462 -1.23 -10.90 -9.22
C GLY A 462 -0.92 -9.68 -8.35
N ALA A 463 -1.92 -9.04 -7.74
CA ALA A 463 -1.71 -7.92 -6.84
C ALA A 463 -1.30 -8.34 -5.41
N SER A 464 -1.72 -9.51 -4.92
CA SER A 464 -1.46 -9.90 -3.52
C SER A 464 -1.67 -11.37 -3.14
N THR A 465 -1.62 -12.37 -4.05
CA THR A 465 -1.72 -13.78 -3.62
C THR A 465 -0.47 -14.26 -2.88
N ASN A 466 -0.41 -13.95 -1.58
CA ASN A 466 0.39 -14.67 -0.60
C ASN A 466 0.31 -16.18 -0.89
N LYS A 467 1.45 -16.88 -1.00
CA LYS A 467 1.52 -18.33 -1.33
C LYS A 467 0.64 -19.24 -0.44
N GLN A 468 0.14 -18.73 0.68
CA GLN A 468 -0.91 -19.36 1.48
C GLN A 468 -2.25 -19.49 0.73
N ASP A 469 -2.69 -18.50 -0.04
CA ASP A 469 -3.90 -18.61 -0.87
C ASP A 469 -3.73 -19.65 -1.98
N THR A 470 -2.60 -19.61 -2.72
CA THR A 470 -2.26 -20.65 -3.70
C THR A 470 -2.35 -22.04 -3.09
N ARG A 471 -1.79 -22.23 -1.88
CA ARG A 471 -1.87 -23.48 -1.11
C ARG A 471 -3.30 -23.82 -0.65
N THR A 472 -4.10 -22.84 -0.26
CA THR A 472 -5.52 -23.02 0.04
C THR A 472 -6.28 -23.49 -1.19
N LYS A 473 -6.03 -22.92 -2.38
CA LYS A 473 -6.61 -23.39 -3.64
C LYS A 473 -6.18 -24.81 -3.98
N TYR A 474 -4.87 -25.11 -3.91
CA TYR A 474 -4.37 -26.48 -4.05
C TYR A 474 -5.01 -27.44 -3.04
N SER A 475 -5.17 -27.07 -1.78
CA SER A 475 -5.82 -27.93 -0.78
C SER A 475 -7.32 -28.09 -1.02
N ARG A 476 -8.05 -27.05 -1.49
CA ARG A 476 -9.45 -27.17 -1.90
C ARG A 476 -9.60 -28.17 -3.06
N PHE A 477 -8.80 -28.02 -4.12
CA PHE A 477 -8.86 -28.91 -5.29
C PHE A 477 -8.38 -30.34 -5.02
N TYR A 478 -7.26 -30.54 -4.31
CA TYR A 478 -6.62 -31.87 -4.20
C TYR A 478 -6.86 -32.58 -2.86
N THR A 479 -6.93 -31.86 -1.74
CA THR A 479 -7.23 -32.45 -0.42
C THR A 479 -8.75 -32.61 -0.23
N HIS A 480 -9.50 -31.53 -0.39
CA HIS A 480 -10.96 -31.49 -0.15
C HIS A 480 -11.78 -31.92 -1.38
N LYS A 481 -11.13 -32.02 -2.56
CA LYS A 481 -11.76 -32.43 -3.83
C LYS A 481 -12.96 -31.55 -4.19
N TYR A 482 -12.85 -30.27 -3.86
CA TYR A 482 -13.80 -29.24 -4.27
C TYR A 482 -13.62 -28.95 -5.76
N ARG A 483 -14.75 -28.81 -6.45
CA ARG A 483 -14.82 -28.14 -7.75
C ARG A 483 -14.97 -26.65 -7.49
N MET A 484 -14.55 -25.83 -8.46
CA MET A 484 -14.73 -24.38 -8.39
C MET A 484 -15.55 -23.92 -9.59
N ALA A 485 -16.65 -23.21 -9.33
CA ALA A 485 -17.19 -22.29 -10.32
C ALA A 485 -16.56 -20.91 -10.12
N TRP A 486 -16.29 -20.23 -11.22
CA TRP A 486 -15.71 -18.91 -11.22
C TRP A 486 -16.53 -17.99 -12.11
N THR A 487 -17.25 -17.05 -11.48
CA THR A 487 -18.04 -16.02 -12.17
C THR A 487 -17.22 -14.74 -12.24
N LYS A 488 -17.13 -14.14 -13.43
CA LYS A 488 -16.49 -12.82 -13.61
C LYS A 488 -17.43 -11.85 -14.30
N ARG A 489 -17.34 -10.58 -13.92
CA ARG A 489 -17.87 -9.43 -14.65
C ARG A 489 -16.82 -8.33 -14.69
N GLN A 490 -16.43 -7.93 -15.88
CA GLN A 490 -15.46 -6.86 -16.12
C GLN A 490 -16.11 -5.72 -16.91
N ALA A 491 -15.74 -4.50 -16.58
CA ALA A 491 -15.99 -3.29 -17.35
C ALA A 491 -14.63 -2.76 -17.81
N ILE A 492 -14.46 -2.56 -19.11
CA ILE A 492 -13.25 -1.97 -19.70
C ILE A 492 -13.59 -0.54 -20.13
N TRP A 493 -12.67 0.38 -19.83
CA TRP A 493 -12.76 1.82 -20.08
C TRP A 493 -11.75 2.24 -21.15
N PHE A 494 -10.52 1.72 -21.06
CA PHE A 494 -9.46 1.92 -22.05
C PHE A 494 -8.48 0.75 -22.06
N THR A 495 -7.74 0.60 -23.15
CA THR A 495 -6.57 -0.27 -23.26
C THR A 495 -5.32 0.60 -23.21
N LEU A 496 -4.33 0.22 -22.41
CA LEU A 496 -2.95 0.73 -22.49
C LEU A 496 -2.05 -0.29 -23.19
N ALA A 497 -1.08 0.18 -23.97
CA ALA A 497 -0.06 -0.65 -24.58
C ALA A 497 1.31 0.03 -24.66
N VAL A 498 2.38 -0.75 -24.58
CA VAL A 498 3.76 -0.35 -24.92
C VAL A 498 3.89 -0.33 -26.44
N ALA A 499 4.54 0.69 -27.00
CA ALA A 499 4.84 0.74 -28.42
C ALA A 499 5.81 -0.38 -28.84
N SER A 500 5.45 -1.10 -29.90
CA SER A 500 6.33 -2.08 -30.53
C SER A 500 7.49 -1.41 -31.28
N PHE A 501 7.27 -0.22 -31.85
CA PHE A 501 8.30 0.61 -32.47
C PHE A 501 7.88 2.09 -32.51
N PRO A 502 8.76 3.03 -32.10
CA PRO A 502 9.97 2.79 -31.30
C PRO A 502 9.59 2.24 -29.93
N THR A 503 10.31 1.24 -29.44
CA THR A 503 10.13 0.76 -28.05
C THR A 503 10.60 1.84 -27.07
N PRO A 504 9.91 2.09 -25.94
CA PRO A 504 10.36 3.05 -24.94
C PRO A 504 11.78 2.79 -24.46
N LYS A 505 12.45 3.85 -23.99
CA LYS A 505 13.80 3.76 -23.41
C LYS A 505 13.71 2.91 -22.13
N LEU A 506 14.65 1.98 -21.93
CA LEU A 506 14.83 1.36 -20.61
C LEU A 506 15.27 2.43 -19.61
N ASN A 507 14.68 2.45 -18.41
CA ASN A 507 15.10 3.40 -17.39
C ASN A 507 16.58 3.17 -17.01
N ALA A 508 17.25 4.21 -16.54
CA ALA A 508 18.69 4.19 -16.32
C ALA A 508 19.15 3.02 -15.42
N ILE A 509 18.36 2.67 -14.40
CA ILE A 509 18.65 1.58 -13.46
C ILE A 509 18.49 0.20 -14.13
N THR A 510 17.42 0.00 -14.90
CA THR A 510 17.17 -1.25 -15.64
C THR A 510 18.27 -1.51 -16.66
N ARG A 511 18.63 -0.50 -17.46
CA ARG A 511 19.72 -0.59 -18.44
C ARG A 511 21.04 -0.99 -17.76
N LEU A 512 21.44 -0.25 -16.74
CA LEU A 512 22.65 -0.56 -15.96
C LEU A 512 22.62 -1.98 -15.35
N THR A 513 21.46 -2.45 -14.90
CA THR A 513 21.32 -3.81 -14.35
C THR A 513 21.51 -4.87 -15.43
N ILE A 514 20.92 -4.67 -16.61
CA ILE A 514 21.08 -5.57 -17.77
C ILE A 514 22.54 -5.58 -18.23
N ASP A 515 23.23 -4.44 -18.26
CA ASP A 515 24.64 -4.35 -18.64
C ASP A 515 25.55 -5.17 -17.71
N HIS A 516 25.27 -5.20 -16.40
CA HIS A 516 26.04 -5.96 -15.41
C HIS A 516 25.77 -7.48 -15.35
N LEU A 517 24.77 -7.99 -16.09
CA LEU A 517 24.55 -9.44 -16.19
C LEU A 517 25.68 -10.13 -17.01
N PRO A 518 25.98 -11.42 -16.74
CA PRO A 518 26.87 -12.22 -17.59
C PRO A 518 26.44 -12.25 -19.06
N SER A 519 27.38 -12.45 -20.00
CA SER A 519 27.05 -12.67 -21.42
C SER A 519 26.50 -14.08 -21.69
N THR A 520 26.86 -15.06 -20.86
CA THR A 520 26.45 -16.47 -20.96
C THR A 520 25.74 -16.94 -19.68
N PHE A 521 24.82 -17.91 -19.83
CA PHE A 521 24.24 -18.62 -18.70
C PHE A 521 25.01 -19.91 -18.45
N ASP A 522 25.29 -20.21 -17.18
CA ASP A 522 25.79 -21.52 -16.77
C ASP A 522 25.00 -21.99 -15.55
N SER A 523 24.22 -23.06 -15.74
CA SER A 523 23.39 -23.66 -14.71
C SER A 523 24.18 -24.41 -13.63
N ASN A 524 25.48 -24.64 -13.84
CA ASN A 524 26.39 -25.27 -12.88
C ASN A 524 27.04 -24.22 -11.95
N SER A 525 27.40 -23.05 -12.48
CA SER A 525 27.94 -21.93 -11.72
C SER A 525 26.90 -21.29 -10.80
N THR A 526 27.02 -21.57 -9.51
CA THR A 526 26.12 -21.01 -8.48
C THR A 526 26.13 -19.48 -8.46
N ASP A 527 27.25 -18.82 -8.77
CA ASP A 527 27.32 -17.35 -8.87
C ASP A 527 26.54 -16.83 -10.10
N ASN A 528 26.71 -17.47 -11.27
CA ASN A 528 25.96 -17.14 -12.48
C ASN A 528 24.45 -17.27 -12.23
N VAL A 529 24.00 -18.43 -11.72
CA VAL A 529 22.59 -18.69 -11.37
C VAL A 529 22.06 -17.70 -10.31
N GLN A 530 22.86 -17.29 -9.31
CA GLN A 530 22.42 -16.27 -8.35
C GLN A 530 22.25 -14.88 -8.98
N LYS A 531 23.13 -14.47 -9.91
CA LYS A 531 23.02 -13.17 -10.61
C LYS A 531 21.74 -13.08 -11.44
N TRP A 532 21.48 -14.07 -12.29
CA TRP A 532 20.22 -14.16 -13.05
C TRP A 532 19.01 -14.25 -12.11
N LYS A 533 19.12 -14.97 -10.99
CA LYS A 533 18.04 -15.03 -10.00
C LYS A 533 17.73 -13.66 -9.37
N PHE A 534 18.72 -12.85 -9.00
CA PHE A 534 18.46 -11.51 -8.44
C PHE A 534 17.75 -10.59 -9.44
N PHE A 535 18.12 -10.67 -10.71
CA PHE A 535 17.44 -9.95 -11.79
C PHE A 535 15.97 -10.38 -11.90
N PHE A 536 15.69 -11.68 -12.02
CA PHE A 536 14.32 -12.19 -12.10
C PHE A 536 13.50 -12.01 -10.80
N ASP A 537 14.13 -11.99 -9.61
CA ASP A 537 13.43 -11.66 -8.36
C ASP A 537 12.96 -10.19 -8.33
N SER A 538 13.69 -9.28 -9.00
CA SER A 538 13.46 -7.82 -9.02
C SER A 538 12.57 -7.34 -10.17
N TYR A 539 12.68 -7.97 -11.35
CA TYR A 539 12.02 -7.59 -12.61
C TYR A 539 11.13 -8.69 -13.22
N GLY A 540 11.09 -9.90 -12.65
CA GLY A 540 10.30 -11.01 -13.21
C GLY A 540 10.95 -11.66 -14.41
N THR A 541 10.21 -12.47 -15.18
CA THR A 541 10.69 -13.12 -16.41
C THR A 541 10.02 -12.59 -17.67
N HIS A 542 8.86 -11.96 -17.50
CA HIS A 542 8.06 -11.32 -18.53
C HIS A 542 7.83 -9.87 -18.12
N PHE A 543 7.29 -9.06 -19.03
CA PHE A 543 6.81 -7.72 -18.74
C PHE A 543 5.46 -7.48 -19.40
N VAL A 544 4.68 -6.54 -18.88
CA VAL A 544 3.35 -6.22 -19.40
C VAL A 544 3.47 -5.32 -20.62
N VAL A 545 3.12 -5.83 -21.80
CA VAL A 545 3.11 -5.04 -23.06
C VAL A 545 1.75 -4.37 -23.31
N ARG A 546 0.69 -4.81 -22.64
CA ARG A 546 -0.64 -4.17 -22.67
C ARG A 546 -1.46 -4.55 -21.43
N ALA A 547 -2.36 -3.67 -21.02
CA ALA A 547 -3.49 -4.03 -20.16
C ALA A 547 -4.79 -3.46 -20.71
N ASP A 548 -5.92 -4.08 -20.36
CA ASP A 548 -7.20 -3.38 -20.41
C ASP A 548 -7.54 -2.89 -19.00
N ILE A 549 -7.94 -1.63 -18.90
CA ILE A 549 -8.11 -0.85 -17.68
C ILE A 549 -9.60 -0.56 -17.44
N GLY A 550 -10.04 -0.65 -16.19
CA GLY A 550 -11.42 -0.40 -15.79
C GLY A 550 -11.71 -1.00 -14.41
N GLY A 551 -12.66 -1.92 -14.32
CA GLY A 551 -13.06 -2.52 -13.05
C GLY A 551 -13.64 -3.91 -13.21
N MET A 552 -13.49 -4.76 -12.19
CA MET A 552 -13.86 -6.16 -12.27
C MET A 552 -14.36 -6.71 -10.94
N PHE A 553 -15.54 -7.32 -10.99
CA PHE A 553 -16.04 -8.25 -9.99
C PHE A 553 -15.68 -9.69 -10.38
N TRP A 554 -15.29 -10.52 -9.41
CA TRP A 554 -15.39 -11.97 -9.55
C TRP A 554 -15.81 -12.67 -8.26
N GLY A 555 -16.51 -13.79 -8.43
CA GLY A 555 -16.86 -14.75 -7.38
C GLY A 555 -16.22 -16.11 -7.66
N GLU A 556 -15.61 -16.69 -6.64
CA GLU A 556 -15.13 -18.07 -6.59
C GLU A 556 -16.03 -18.86 -5.64
N ASP A 557 -16.86 -19.73 -6.21
CA ASP A 557 -17.72 -20.64 -5.46
C ASP A 557 -17.08 -22.03 -5.50
N TYR A 558 -16.48 -22.42 -4.37
CA TYR A 558 -15.98 -23.77 -4.15
C TYR A 558 -17.10 -24.62 -3.57
N PHE A 559 -17.33 -25.79 -4.13
CA PHE A 559 -18.34 -26.72 -3.62
C PHE A 559 -17.83 -28.16 -3.73
N GLU A 560 -18.37 -29.01 -2.87
CA GLU A 560 -17.99 -30.42 -2.84
C GLU A 560 -18.27 -31.09 -4.19
N SER A 561 -17.38 -31.98 -4.63
CA SER A 561 -17.66 -32.85 -5.80
C SER A 561 -18.93 -33.72 -5.61
N CYS A 562 -19.45 -33.85 -4.39
CA CYS A 562 -20.75 -34.49 -4.15
C CYS A 562 -21.94 -33.62 -4.57
N LEU A 563 -21.83 -32.29 -4.52
CA LEU A 563 -22.93 -31.38 -4.87
C LEU A 563 -23.26 -31.49 -6.36
N ILE A 564 -22.25 -31.57 -7.24
CA ILE A 564 -22.45 -31.80 -8.68
C ILE A 564 -22.88 -33.25 -9.01
N LYS A 565 -22.71 -34.21 -8.10
CA LYS A 565 -23.33 -35.55 -8.24
C LYS A 565 -24.83 -35.55 -7.91
N LYS A 566 -25.29 -34.63 -7.04
CA LYS A 566 -26.70 -34.42 -6.72
C LYS A 566 -27.40 -33.47 -7.71
N MET A 567 -26.70 -32.43 -8.15
CA MET A 567 -27.25 -31.26 -8.85
C MET A 567 -26.53 -30.99 -10.17
N THR A 568 -27.26 -30.63 -11.22
CA THR A 568 -26.64 -30.29 -12.51
C THR A 568 -25.84 -28.99 -12.45
N GLU A 569 -24.86 -28.84 -13.34
CA GLU A 569 -24.12 -27.57 -13.50
C GLU A 569 -25.07 -26.39 -13.76
N THR A 570 -26.14 -26.61 -14.54
CA THR A 570 -27.21 -25.63 -14.81
C THR A 570 -28.03 -25.26 -13.55
N TRP A 571 -28.06 -26.11 -12.52
CA TRP A 571 -28.59 -25.73 -11.20
C TRP A 571 -27.57 -24.88 -10.43
N VAL A 572 -26.31 -25.33 -10.35
CA VAL A 572 -25.23 -24.56 -9.67
C VAL A 572 -25.07 -23.16 -10.27
N ARG A 573 -25.07 -23.03 -11.61
CA ARG A 573 -25.07 -21.72 -12.31
C ARG A 573 -26.22 -20.82 -11.89
N ARG A 574 -27.42 -21.34 -11.63
CA ARG A 574 -28.58 -20.54 -11.17
C ARG A 574 -28.41 -20.09 -9.72
N GLU A 575 -27.91 -20.95 -8.84
CA GLU A 575 -27.65 -20.58 -7.44
C GLU A 575 -26.52 -19.54 -7.31
N ILE A 576 -25.52 -19.59 -8.20
CA ILE A 576 -24.49 -18.57 -8.35
C ILE A 576 -25.08 -17.23 -8.87
N ILE A 577 -25.94 -17.27 -9.89
CA ILE A 577 -26.64 -16.08 -10.40
C ILE A 577 -27.53 -15.46 -9.31
N LYS A 578 -28.16 -16.25 -8.44
CA LYS A 578 -28.84 -15.74 -7.24
C LYS A 578 -27.86 -15.12 -6.25
N ARG A 579 -26.74 -15.80 -5.92
CA ARG A 579 -25.75 -15.30 -4.94
C ARG A 579 -25.22 -13.93 -5.33
N TYR A 580 -25.03 -13.70 -6.63
CA TYR A 580 -24.56 -12.45 -7.20
C TYR A 580 -25.67 -11.71 -7.98
N TRP A 581 -26.93 -11.80 -7.54
CA TRP A 581 -28.08 -11.22 -8.25
C TRP A 581 -27.94 -9.71 -8.47
N PHE A 582 -27.35 -9.01 -7.50
CA PHE A 582 -27.09 -7.57 -7.54
C PHE A 582 -26.05 -7.18 -8.61
N PHE A 583 -25.28 -8.14 -9.12
CA PHE A 583 -24.43 -7.99 -10.30
C PHE A 583 -25.12 -8.30 -11.63
N SER A 584 -26.38 -8.75 -11.65
CA SER A 584 -27.10 -9.10 -12.88
C SER A 584 -27.73 -7.90 -13.58
N THR A 585 -27.07 -7.41 -14.63
CA THR A 585 -27.62 -6.45 -15.62
C THR A 585 -28.87 -6.93 -16.35
N ARG A 586 -29.17 -8.24 -16.35
CA ARG A 586 -30.51 -8.71 -16.75
C ARG A 586 -31.47 -8.41 -15.61
N LYS A 587 -32.56 -7.70 -15.90
CA LYS A 587 -33.78 -7.75 -15.09
C LYS A 587 -34.20 -9.21 -14.97
N ILE A 588 -33.81 -9.85 -13.87
CA ILE A 588 -34.34 -11.14 -13.47
C ILE A 588 -35.82 -10.88 -13.21
N GLU A 589 -36.69 -11.57 -13.93
CA GLU A 589 -38.14 -11.44 -13.75
C GLU A 589 -38.47 -11.65 -12.27
N GLU A 590 -39.37 -10.82 -11.72
CA GLU A 590 -39.58 -10.68 -10.27
C GLU A 590 -40.12 -11.96 -9.59
N THR A 591 -40.41 -12.98 -10.39
CA THR A 591 -40.82 -14.34 -10.03
C THR A 591 -39.69 -15.21 -9.46
N TYR A 592 -38.42 -14.85 -9.64
CA TYR A 592 -37.30 -15.62 -9.08
C TYR A 592 -36.95 -15.22 -7.64
N ASP A 593 -37.06 -16.19 -6.74
CA ASP A 593 -36.51 -16.09 -5.38
C ASP A 593 -35.00 -15.77 -5.41
N ARG A 594 -34.64 -14.61 -4.86
CA ARG A 594 -33.25 -14.14 -4.76
C ARG A 594 -32.45 -14.90 -3.69
N ASN A 595 -33.11 -15.68 -2.83
CA ASN A 595 -32.43 -16.48 -1.83
C ASN A 595 -31.72 -17.68 -2.47
N VAL A 596 -30.40 -17.71 -2.26
CA VAL A 596 -29.57 -18.90 -2.47
C VAL A 596 -30.11 -20.02 -1.59
N SER A 597 -30.34 -21.20 -2.17
CA SER A 597 -30.93 -22.35 -1.46
C SER A 597 -30.06 -22.84 -0.31
N GLU A 598 -30.71 -23.36 0.74
CA GLU A 598 -30.03 -23.89 1.94
C GLU A 598 -28.99 -24.98 1.59
N GLU A 599 -29.32 -25.92 0.68
CA GLU A 599 -28.39 -26.94 0.20
C GLU A 599 -27.15 -26.30 -0.46
N TYR A 600 -27.30 -25.22 -1.23
CA TYR A 600 -26.15 -24.52 -1.80
C TYR A 600 -25.35 -23.77 -0.73
N GLN A 601 -26.01 -23.04 0.18
CA GLN A 601 -25.33 -22.33 1.27
C GLN A 601 -24.54 -23.27 2.18
N GLN A 602 -25.06 -24.47 2.46
CA GLN A 602 -24.40 -25.46 3.32
C GLN A 602 -23.27 -26.23 2.64
N ASN A 603 -23.31 -26.40 1.31
CA ASN A 603 -22.33 -27.20 0.55
C ASN A 603 -21.42 -26.35 -0.37
N SER A 604 -21.38 -25.02 -0.19
CA SER A 604 -20.48 -24.12 -0.93
C SER A 604 -19.79 -23.09 -0.02
N LEU A 605 -18.51 -22.85 -0.30
CA LEU A 605 -17.71 -21.75 0.23
C LEU A 605 -17.49 -20.72 -0.89
N SER A 606 -18.05 -19.54 -0.71
CA SER A 606 -18.02 -18.47 -1.71
C SER A 606 -17.12 -17.33 -1.26
N ILE A 607 -16.25 -16.89 -2.14
CA ILE A 607 -15.33 -15.78 -1.93
C ILE A 607 -15.47 -14.86 -3.14
N PHE A 608 -15.76 -13.58 -2.93
CA PHE A 608 -15.80 -12.61 -4.01
C PHE A 608 -14.82 -11.47 -3.76
N LYS A 609 -14.43 -10.80 -4.84
CA LYS A 609 -13.62 -9.58 -4.81
C LYS A 609 -14.07 -8.64 -5.93
N ILE A 610 -13.97 -7.36 -5.65
CA ILE A 610 -14.13 -6.26 -6.60
C ILE A 610 -12.77 -5.57 -6.70
N ILE A 611 -12.37 -5.14 -7.90
CA ILE A 611 -11.26 -4.22 -8.12
C ILE A 611 -11.71 -3.09 -9.04
N GLY A 612 -11.20 -1.89 -8.79
CA GLY A 612 -11.60 -0.66 -9.47
C GLY A 612 -12.94 -0.11 -9.01
N GLY A 613 -13.09 1.21 -9.09
CA GLY A 613 -14.20 1.98 -8.58
C GLY A 613 -14.32 1.96 -7.05
N ALA A 614 -15.42 2.53 -6.55
CA ALA A 614 -15.67 2.72 -5.14
C ALA A 614 -16.05 1.39 -4.44
N THR A 615 -15.02 0.60 -4.12
CA THR A 615 -15.14 -0.73 -3.47
C THR A 615 -15.56 -0.67 -1.99
N ASP A 616 -15.63 0.53 -1.41
CA ASP A 616 -16.09 0.84 -0.06
C ASP A 616 -17.62 0.98 0.05
N ILE A 617 -18.33 1.26 -1.06
CA ILE A 617 -19.80 1.41 -1.11
C ILE A 617 -20.51 0.03 -1.06
N ILE A 618 -19.97 -0.94 -0.33
CA ILE A 618 -20.58 -2.26 -0.09
C ILE A 618 -21.48 -2.15 1.16
N PRO A 619 -22.78 -2.48 1.09
CA PRO A 619 -23.46 -3.20 0.01
C PRO A 619 -23.96 -2.28 -1.13
N LEU A 620 -23.43 -2.53 -2.34
CA LEU A 620 -23.95 -1.99 -3.59
C LEU A 620 -25.38 -2.50 -3.80
N LYS A 621 -26.32 -1.62 -4.20
CA LYS A 621 -27.71 -2.05 -4.45
C LYS A 621 -27.81 -2.72 -5.82
N THR A 622 -27.11 -2.19 -6.82
CA THR A 622 -26.90 -2.86 -8.11
C THR A 622 -25.50 -2.60 -8.69
N ILE A 623 -25.13 -3.33 -9.75
CA ILE A 623 -23.90 -3.09 -10.53
C ILE A 623 -23.89 -1.71 -11.19
N GLU A 624 -25.05 -1.18 -11.55
CA GLU A 624 -25.21 0.15 -12.14
C GLU A 624 -24.89 1.30 -11.15
N ASP A 625 -24.81 1.04 -9.83
CA ASP A 625 -24.28 2.00 -8.85
C ASP A 625 -22.74 2.05 -8.86
N TRP A 626 -22.08 0.88 -8.99
CA TRP A 626 -20.62 0.76 -8.96
C TRP A 626 -19.98 1.11 -10.30
N MET A 627 -20.58 0.66 -11.41
CA MET A 627 -20.00 0.78 -12.76
C MET A 627 -19.67 2.23 -13.17
N PRO A 628 -20.43 3.28 -12.80
CA PRO A 628 -20.05 4.68 -13.02
C PRO A 628 -18.86 5.17 -12.19
N THR A 629 -18.57 4.54 -11.04
CA THR A 629 -17.44 4.90 -10.16
C THR A 629 -16.11 4.32 -10.64
N ILE A 630 -16.15 3.32 -11.54
CA ILE A 630 -14.95 2.67 -12.08
C ILE A 630 -13.99 3.68 -12.73
N LYS A 631 -14.52 4.77 -13.29
CA LYS A 631 -13.75 5.87 -13.89
C LYS A 631 -12.89 6.65 -12.89
N ASP A 632 -13.32 6.69 -11.63
CA ASP A 632 -12.74 7.52 -10.57
C ASP A 632 -11.64 6.75 -9.81
N ASP A 633 -11.62 5.42 -9.92
CA ASP A 633 -10.50 4.55 -9.53
C ASP A 633 -10.35 3.35 -10.49
N PRO A 634 -9.92 3.53 -11.75
CA PRO A 634 -9.84 2.43 -12.69
C PRO A 634 -8.56 1.62 -12.47
N LYS A 635 -8.70 0.29 -12.31
CA LYS A 635 -7.59 -0.66 -12.17
C LYS A 635 -7.47 -1.54 -13.43
N PRO A 636 -6.26 -2.03 -13.77
CA PRO A 636 -6.13 -3.02 -14.83
C PRO A 636 -6.93 -4.29 -14.49
N VAL A 637 -7.56 -4.93 -15.50
CA VAL A 637 -8.38 -6.15 -15.35
C VAL A 637 -7.83 -7.36 -16.14
N THR A 638 -7.06 -7.12 -17.20
CA THR A 638 -6.45 -8.13 -18.09
C THR A 638 -5.07 -7.65 -18.55
N TYR A 639 -4.12 -8.57 -18.78
CA TYR A 639 -2.77 -8.27 -19.28
C TYR A 639 -2.41 -9.04 -20.56
N THR A 640 -1.63 -8.40 -21.42
CA THR A 640 -0.78 -9.01 -22.44
C THR A 640 0.67 -8.95 -21.95
N LEU A 641 1.39 -10.06 -22.00
CA LEU A 641 2.77 -10.21 -21.51
C LEU A 641 3.76 -10.40 -22.67
N GLN A 642 5.05 -10.24 -22.42
CA GLN A 642 6.12 -10.63 -23.34
C GLN A 642 7.39 -11.03 -22.56
N PRO A 643 8.20 -12.03 -23.00
CA PRO A 643 9.42 -12.42 -22.29
C PRO A 643 10.50 -11.34 -22.33
N ILE A 644 11.19 -11.06 -21.21
CA ILE A 644 12.13 -9.93 -21.10
C ILE A 644 13.31 -10.03 -22.08
N TYR A 645 13.77 -11.23 -22.41
CA TYR A 645 14.88 -11.43 -23.38
C TYR A 645 14.57 -10.92 -24.79
N THR A 646 13.31 -10.66 -25.12
CA THR A 646 12.91 -10.04 -26.39
C THR A 646 13.35 -8.57 -26.52
N LEU A 647 13.63 -7.89 -25.40
CA LEU A 647 14.16 -6.52 -25.35
C LEU A 647 15.64 -6.43 -25.74
N LEU A 648 16.34 -7.57 -25.83
CA LEU A 648 17.73 -7.64 -26.25
C LEU A 648 17.83 -7.82 -27.78
N PRO A 649 18.86 -7.25 -28.45
CA PRO A 649 19.06 -7.43 -29.88
C PRO A 649 19.16 -8.91 -30.28
N LEU A 650 18.60 -9.24 -31.44
CA LEU A 650 18.67 -10.58 -32.02
C LEU A 650 20.12 -11.03 -32.19
N HIS A 651 20.35 -12.34 -32.05
CA HIS A 651 21.65 -13.00 -32.23
C HIS A 651 22.78 -12.52 -31.29
N THR A 652 22.47 -11.90 -30.15
CA THR A 652 23.44 -11.62 -29.08
C THR A 652 23.52 -12.79 -28.09
N GLU A 653 24.73 -13.15 -27.63
CA GLU A 653 24.93 -14.19 -26.60
C GLU A 653 24.07 -13.93 -25.37
N LYS A 654 24.02 -12.66 -24.93
CA LYS A 654 23.28 -12.21 -23.74
C LYS A 654 21.78 -12.45 -23.83
N ARG A 655 21.20 -12.43 -25.05
CA ARG A 655 19.81 -12.81 -25.29
C ARG A 655 19.60 -14.30 -25.13
N THR A 656 20.45 -15.12 -25.76
CA THR A 656 20.43 -16.58 -25.61
C THR A 656 20.56 -16.99 -24.14
N ALA A 657 21.50 -16.37 -23.41
CA ALA A 657 21.69 -16.60 -21.98
C ALA A 657 20.45 -16.27 -21.13
N MET A 658 19.78 -15.15 -21.41
CA MET A 658 18.55 -14.78 -20.68
C MET A 658 17.38 -15.71 -21.02
N GLU A 659 17.30 -16.20 -22.26
CA GLU A 659 16.31 -17.18 -22.72
C GLU A 659 16.54 -18.56 -22.04
N GLU A 660 17.77 -19.07 -22.06
CA GLU A 660 18.18 -20.30 -21.37
C GLU A 660 17.93 -20.24 -19.86
N ALA A 661 18.30 -19.14 -19.21
CA ALA A 661 18.03 -18.92 -17.79
C ALA A 661 16.52 -18.93 -17.49
N THR A 662 15.70 -18.34 -18.36
CA THR A 662 14.23 -18.34 -18.23
C THR A 662 13.66 -19.77 -18.31
N PHE A 663 14.12 -20.59 -19.27
CA PHE A 663 13.72 -22.00 -19.37
C PHE A 663 14.18 -22.85 -18.18
N TYR A 664 15.37 -22.58 -17.64
CA TYR A 664 15.90 -23.26 -16.45
C TYR A 664 15.02 -23.03 -15.21
N PHE A 665 14.72 -21.77 -14.89
CA PHE A 665 13.89 -21.45 -13.71
C PHE A 665 12.44 -21.94 -13.85
N ARG A 666 11.87 -21.90 -15.07
CA ARG A 666 10.56 -22.52 -15.37
C ARG A 666 10.52 -23.99 -14.97
N SER A 667 11.47 -24.76 -15.48
CA SER A 667 11.55 -26.21 -15.28
C SER A 667 11.71 -26.59 -13.80
N SER A 668 12.44 -25.76 -13.04
CA SER A 668 12.57 -25.91 -11.58
C SER A 668 11.26 -25.69 -10.82
N MET A 669 10.45 -24.71 -11.26
CA MET A 669 9.16 -24.38 -10.66
C MET A 669 8.08 -25.44 -10.97
N ASP A 670 7.98 -25.90 -12.22
CA ASP A 670 7.03 -26.95 -12.63
C ASP A 670 7.27 -28.25 -11.83
N ASN A 671 8.54 -28.66 -11.68
CA ASN A 671 8.91 -29.82 -10.83
C ASN A 671 8.54 -29.61 -9.36
N SER A 672 8.75 -28.41 -8.82
CA SER A 672 8.39 -28.07 -7.43
C SER A 672 6.87 -28.10 -7.19
N ALA A 673 6.06 -27.67 -8.17
CA ALA A 673 4.61 -27.73 -8.10
C ALA A 673 4.10 -29.18 -8.16
N ASN A 674 4.64 -30.00 -9.07
CA ASN A 674 4.28 -31.42 -9.20
C ASN A 674 4.54 -32.21 -7.90
N LEU A 675 5.69 -32.00 -7.26
CA LEU A 675 6.01 -32.63 -5.96
C LEU A 675 5.04 -32.19 -4.84
N TYR A 676 4.56 -30.94 -4.86
CA TYR A 676 3.57 -30.48 -3.87
C TYR A 676 2.17 -31.05 -4.13
N ILE A 677 1.76 -31.19 -5.40
CA ILE A 677 0.50 -31.86 -5.77
C ILE A 677 0.53 -33.33 -5.34
N GLN A 678 1.61 -34.05 -5.66
CA GLN A 678 1.81 -35.44 -5.23
C GLN A 678 1.74 -35.58 -3.71
N ARG A 679 2.38 -34.67 -2.97
CA ARG A 679 2.27 -34.62 -1.50
C ARG A 679 0.82 -34.45 -1.04
N LEU A 680 0.09 -33.46 -1.53
CA LEU A 680 -1.32 -33.22 -1.15
C LEU A 680 -2.27 -34.35 -1.55
N GLN A 681 -1.92 -35.15 -2.55
CA GLN A 681 -2.65 -36.37 -2.94
C GLN A 681 -2.27 -37.58 -2.07
N SER A 682 -1.07 -37.60 -1.50
CA SER A 682 -0.59 -38.64 -0.57
C SER A 682 -0.98 -38.40 0.89
N GLU A 683 -1.19 -37.13 1.27
CA GLU A 683 -1.79 -36.75 2.55
C GLU A 683 -3.25 -37.23 2.56
N THR A 684 -3.51 -38.32 3.29
CA THR A 684 -4.87 -38.84 3.52
C THR A 684 -5.78 -37.71 3.95
N SER A 685 -7.00 -37.65 3.38
CA SER A 685 -8.02 -36.66 3.72
C SER A 685 -8.06 -36.40 5.24
N PRO A 686 -8.02 -35.14 5.71
CA PRO A 686 -7.93 -34.84 7.13
C PRO A 686 -8.98 -35.61 7.95
N PRO A 687 -8.63 -36.10 9.15
CA PRO A 687 -9.59 -36.79 10.02
C PRO A 687 -10.81 -35.90 10.20
N GLU A 688 -11.98 -36.48 9.97
CA GLU A 688 -13.08 -35.81 9.29
C GLU A 688 -13.41 -34.42 9.86
N LEU A 689 -13.15 -33.37 9.07
CA LEU A 689 -14.03 -32.20 9.11
C LEU A 689 -15.46 -32.74 8.98
N PRO A 690 -16.36 -32.43 9.94
CA PRO A 690 -17.58 -33.20 10.15
C PRO A 690 -18.36 -33.27 8.84
N GLN A 691 -18.42 -34.47 8.24
CA GLN A 691 -18.78 -34.60 6.81
C GLN A 691 -20.06 -33.84 6.53
N MET A 692 -19.99 -32.83 5.65
CA MET A 692 -21.19 -32.23 5.07
C MET A 692 -21.96 -33.40 4.46
N ASN A 693 -23.15 -33.69 4.99
CA ASN A 693 -23.79 -34.99 4.81
C ASN A 693 -24.33 -35.12 3.36
N CYS A 694 -23.42 -35.49 2.46
CA CYS A 694 -23.69 -35.96 1.10
C CYS A 694 -24.49 -37.27 1.13
N THR A 695 -24.28 -38.06 2.19
CA THR A 695 -25.18 -39.09 2.70
C THR A 695 -26.62 -38.58 2.78
N GLU A 696 -27.55 -39.27 2.11
CA GLU A 696 -28.96 -38.94 2.18
C GLU A 696 -29.45 -38.93 3.64
N LYS A 697 -29.77 -37.74 4.18
CA LYS A 697 -30.78 -37.63 5.24
C LYS A 697 -32.11 -38.07 4.65
N LYS A 698 -32.34 -39.38 4.61
CA LYS A 698 -33.62 -39.99 4.23
C LYS A 698 -34.69 -39.51 5.20
N LYS A 699 -35.29 -38.35 4.89
CA LYS A 699 -36.51 -37.85 5.54
C LYS A 699 -37.55 -38.95 5.38
N LYS A 700 -37.77 -39.72 6.45
CA LYS A 700 -38.94 -40.59 6.58
C LYS A 700 -40.16 -39.68 6.41
N ARG A 701 -40.74 -39.64 5.21
CA ARG A 701 -42.08 -39.13 5.00
C ARG A 701 -42.99 -40.02 5.83
N SER A 702 -43.37 -39.54 7.02
CA SER A 702 -44.50 -40.08 7.74
C SER A 702 -45.72 -39.85 6.86
N VAL A 703 -46.16 -40.90 6.17
CA VAL A 703 -47.46 -40.89 5.48
C VAL A 703 -48.52 -40.69 6.56
N LYS A 704 -49.39 -39.71 6.32
CA LYS A 704 -50.66 -39.47 7.00
C LYS A 704 -51.72 -39.40 5.91
#